data_AF-A0A5E5Q4Y8-F1
#
_entry.id   AF-A0A5E5Q4Y8-F1
#
_cell.length_a   1.000
_cell.length_b   1.000
_cell.length_c   1.000
_cell.angle_alpha   90.00
_cell.angle_beta   90.00
_cell.angle_gamma   90.00
#
_symmetry.space_group_name_H-M   'P 1'
#
loop_
_entity.id
_entity.type
_entity.pdbx_description
1 polymer ?
#
loop_
_entity_poly.entity_id
_entity_poly.type
_entity_poly.pdbx_seq_one_letter_code
_entity_poly.pdbx_strand_id
1 'polypeptide(L)'
;MKISSTSDTLVIGESAQLHVTISPNDASNKKFSWEVDDKVSIDQSTGKVTALKEGLSTIRAIAHNSTVVDEFVILVIAPHSIAFNKKAYKMILSEKTGRIWLDRNLGASEVCKTITDSNCYGDPYQWNEAKDGSYTAITPDKTNNPADIFDLILGSVDSSGNSGVPFSIDKGANDICPSGYSVPTSEEFRQEGGGSTSVFNGKLPLTGYRNVSGVTKEADNQGFYWTRSTGSANNKSIALVFGKDGVQSFPEEIHTKGLHIRCIKDANIGPPIITPSVDVLHTHFGAHITPITFTNFGAVATSWSVDRLPAGLQMNYSTGIISGTPTKLQPEILYTITAVNNFGTSSAVVRIAVTPVAVPVTSIQLTHNTKRLNDKNILQVGEIAQISAGFTPNNATIQKVSWSLTSGNATLHTVKGITTLKGVHKGTVVLSATSLDGGNVVSRLTIHVIGRVLDGKTYNTVTSPTTGRIWLDRNLGADKVCGNATDPLCFGDLYQFGRSADGHQERSNGNMTLHRTRTINPSNDKIYGISLSAYDWTSADTKGNIRSNKFDSICPVGFSVPTMQEFKDEKIGLKTTFNNFLKLPLSGRRDRVEGRIVGAGTETLYKMTPDEELVSSLLKPGTPPMHSIPASGRYWTGDLVDDCKPELKVVASSSWGITVEGLGTVPIALRINSLSFTNAKDSVSFEQDLPNHGLSVRCIGNKLKEPPKKPKVSLGDFTGKEPAGGFIGNDDIYEIGNGNGNYSELPGYRTNQLKQYNEH
;
A
#
# COMPACT_ATOMS: atom_id res chain seq x y z
N MET A 1 18.86 43.05 -7.67
CA MET A 1 18.92 42.46 -6.30
C MET A 1 20.36 42.08 -6.03
N LYS A 2 20.78 41.99 -4.77
CA LYS A 2 22.12 41.55 -4.38
C LYS A 2 22.06 40.74 -3.10
N ILE A 3 22.57 39.52 -3.11
CA ILE A 3 22.67 38.61 -1.96
C ILE A 3 23.99 38.87 -1.25
N SER A 4 23.97 38.85 0.08
CA SER A 4 25.15 38.85 0.92
C SER A 4 24.98 37.94 2.14
N SER A 5 26.10 37.52 2.71
CA SER A 5 26.15 36.82 3.98
C SER A 5 27.41 37.21 4.76
N THR A 6 27.40 36.96 6.07
CA THR A 6 28.57 37.11 6.93
C THR A 6 29.55 35.94 6.79
N SER A 7 29.12 34.81 6.21
CA SER A 7 29.96 33.65 5.91
C SER A 7 29.67 33.12 4.50
N ASP A 8 30.71 32.76 3.77
CA ASP A 8 30.63 32.04 2.49
C ASP A 8 30.92 30.54 2.65
N THR A 9 31.11 30.07 3.88
CA THR A 9 31.41 28.68 4.24
C THR A 9 30.52 28.22 5.39
N LEU A 10 29.98 27.01 5.30
CA LEU A 10 29.19 26.37 6.36
C LEU A 10 29.66 24.93 6.62
N VAL A 11 29.74 24.54 7.89
CA VAL A 11 29.87 23.13 8.26
C VAL A 11 28.51 22.44 8.15
N ILE A 12 28.45 21.18 7.71
CA ILE A 12 27.19 20.42 7.67
C ILE A 12 26.44 20.51 9.02
N GLY A 13 25.18 20.92 8.97
CA GLY A 13 24.32 21.16 10.14
C GLY A 13 24.29 22.61 10.63
N GLU A 14 25.25 23.45 10.25
CA GLU A 14 25.22 24.88 10.56
C GLU A 14 24.23 25.64 9.68
N SER A 15 23.82 26.81 10.17
CA SER A 15 23.00 27.74 9.42
C SER A 15 23.61 29.14 9.40
N ALA A 16 23.42 29.86 8.29
CA ALA A 16 23.69 31.29 8.19
C ALA A 16 22.46 32.06 7.72
N GLN A 17 22.43 33.34 8.06
CA GLN A 17 21.43 34.27 7.55
C GLN A 17 21.92 34.90 6.25
N LEU A 18 21.11 34.82 5.19
CA LEU A 18 21.34 35.58 3.96
C LEU A 18 20.59 36.91 4.01
N HIS A 19 21.19 37.95 3.43
CA HIS A 19 20.60 39.27 3.29
C HIS A 19 20.45 39.61 1.80
N VAL A 20 19.29 40.15 1.42
CA VAL A 20 19.03 40.59 0.04
C VAL A 20 18.79 42.09 0.00
N THR A 21 19.58 42.79 -0.80
CA THR A 21 19.38 44.22 -1.10
C THR A 21 18.71 44.37 -2.45
N ILE A 22 17.60 45.10 -2.52
CA ILE A 22 16.83 45.32 -3.76
C ILE A 22 17.03 46.77 -4.20
N SER A 23 17.55 46.96 -5.42
CA SER A 23 17.73 48.27 -6.06
C SER A 23 16.91 48.36 -7.35
N PRO A 24 16.21 49.47 -7.62
CA PRO A 24 16.12 50.65 -6.75
C PRO A 24 15.28 50.38 -5.49
N ASN A 25 15.57 51.10 -4.40
CA ASN A 25 14.96 50.85 -3.08
C ASN A 25 13.45 51.13 -3.04
N ASP A 26 12.91 51.87 -4.00
CA ASP A 26 11.50 52.23 -4.16
C ASP A 26 10.74 51.31 -5.13
N ALA A 27 11.33 50.18 -5.53
CA ALA A 27 10.68 49.20 -6.39
C ALA A 27 9.28 48.82 -5.87
N SER A 28 8.28 48.91 -6.74
CA SER A 28 6.87 48.64 -6.44
C SER A 28 6.59 47.18 -6.09
N ASN A 29 7.45 46.25 -6.55
CA ASN A 29 7.41 44.83 -6.18
C ASN A 29 8.78 44.38 -5.66
N LYS A 30 8.85 44.06 -4.37
CA LYS A 30 10.05 43.57 -3.67
C LYS A 30 10.00 42.07 -3.37
N LYS A 31 9.03 41.35 -3.95
CA LYS A 31 8.88 39.91 -3.73
C LYS A 31 9.87 39.14 -4.58
N PHE A 32 10.50 38.16 -3.97
CA PHE A 32 11.41 37.22 -4.59
C PHE A 32 11.27 35.86 -3.90
N SER A 33 11.87 34.83 -4.49
CA SER A 33 11.92 33.47 -3.99
C SER A 33 13.35 32.95 -4.05
N TRP A 34 13.66 31.96 -3.20
CA TRP A 34 14.96 31.32 -3.18
C TRP A 34 14.97 30.01 -3.96
N GLU A 35 16.01 29.79 -4.74
CA GLU A 35 16.32 28.49 -5.36
C GLU A 35 17.69 28.02 -4.84
N VAL A 36 17.76 26.74 -4.45
CA VAL A 36 18.96 26.09 -3.90
C VAL A 36 19.07 24.65 -4.41
N ASP A 37 20.27 24.07 -4.34
CA ASP A 37 20.52 22.67 -4.70
C ASP A 37 20.31 21.71 -3.50
N ASP A 38 20.69 20.43 -3.68
CA ASP A 38 20.55 19.38 -2.65
C ASP A 38 21.51 19.52 -1.47
N LYS A 39 22.45 20.47 -1.51
CA LYS A 39 23.50 20.63 -0.50
C LYS A 39 23.11 21.55 0.63
N VAL A 40 22.09 22.39 0.43
CA VAL A 40 21.58 23.30 1.45
C VAL A 40 20.05 23.33 1.42
N SER A 41 19.43 23.55 2.58
CA SER A 41 18.03 23.95 2.66
C SER A 41 17.94 25.43 3.01
N ILE A 42 16.93 26.13 2.49
CA ILE A 42 16.68 27.54 2.84
C ILE A 42 15.23 27.74 3.27
N ASP A 43 15.06 28.46 4.38
CA ASP A 43 13.75 28.97 4.78
C ASP A 43 13.34 30.09 3.84
N GLN A 44 12.26 29.86 3.08
CA GLN A 44 11.78 30.79 2.06
C GLN A 44 11.33 32.14 2.63
N SER A 45 10.91 32.17 3.90
CA SER A 45 10.38 33.38 4.54
C SER A 45 11.49 34.23 5.17
N THR A 46 12.50 33.58 5.75
CA THR A 46 13.57 34.27 6.49
C THR A 46 14.86 34.39 5.70
N GLY A 47 15.15 33.53 4.72
CA GLY A 47 16.44 33.45 4.04
C GLY A 47 17.53 32.78 4.88
N LYS A 48 17.16 32.05 5.94
CA LYS A 48 18.09 31.24 6.73
C LYS A 48 18.45 29.98 5.95
N VAL A 49 19.72 29.87 5.56
CA VAL A 49 20.28 28.70 4.86
C VAL A 49 20.89 27.73 5.86
N THR A 50 20.71 26.42 5.68
CA THR A 50 21.26 25.34 6.49
C THR A 50 22.00 24.34 5.62
N ALA A 51 23.22 23.98 6.01
CA ALA A 51 24.07 23.05 5.27
C ALA A 51 23.65 21.58 5.48
N LEU A 52 23.54 20.82 4.39
CA LEU A 52 23.08 19.43 4.38
C LEU A 52 24.15 18.45 3.87
N LYS A 53 24.92 18.83 2.85
CA LYS A 53 25.86 17.92 2.15
C LYS A 53 27.07 18.67 1.61
N GLU A 54 28.24 18.04 1.63
CA GLU A 54 29.50 18.65 1.17
C GLU A 54 29.43 19.15 -0.28
N GLY A 55 30.10 20.27 -0.55
CA GLY A 55 30.33 20.82 -1.89
C GLY A 55 29.96 22.29 -2.01
N LEU A 56 30.26 22.86 -3.18
CA LEU A 56 29.79 24.21 -3.53
C LEU A 56 28.30 24.15 -3.86
N SER A 57 27.53 25.03 -3.22
CA SER A 57 26.11 25.24 -3.46
C SER A 57 25.90 26.65 -4.01
N THR A 58 25.14 26.76 -5.10
CA THR A 58 24.72 28.05 -5.67
C THR A 58 23.32 28.36 -5.19
N ILE A 59 23.17 29.49 -4.51
CA ILE A 59 21.91 30.01 -3.98
C ILE A 59 21.47 31.16 -4.86
N ARG A 60 20.23 31.11 -5.36
CA ARG A 60 19.67 32.13 -6.23
C ARG A 60 18.50 32.85 -5.57
N ALA A 61 18.50 34.17 -5.65
CA ALA A 61 17.34 34.99 -5.32
C ALA A 61 16.69 35.44 -6.63
N ILE A 62 15.47 34.99 -6.88
CA ILE A 62 14.74 35.19 -8.13
C ILE A 62 13.56 36.11 -7.88
N ALA A 63 13.51 37.26 -8.56
CA ALA A 63 12.38 38.18 -8.44
C ALA A 63 11.11 37.48 -8.94
N HIS A 64 9.95 37.81 -8.39
CA HIS A 64 8.69 37.14 -8.73
C HIS A 64 8.34 37.17 -10.23
N ASN A 65 8.83 38.15 -10.99
CA ASN A 65 8.66 38.23 -12.45
C ASN A 65 9.73 37.46 -13.25
N SER A 66 10.65 36.77 -12.58
CA SER A 66 11.77 35.99 -13.13
C SER A 66 12.76 36.78 -14.01
N THR A 67 12.71 38.12 -14.02
CA THR A 67 13.58 38.94 -14.89
C THR A 67 14.89 39.36 -14.23
N VAL A 68 14.99 39.25 -12.90
CA VAL A 68 16.18 39.62 -12.14
C VAL A 68 16.55 38.44 -11.24
N VAL A 69 17.78 37.97 -11.37
CA VAL A 69 18.36 36.90 -10.57
C VAL A 69 19.71 37.38 -10.04
N ASP A 70 20.01 37.08 -8.79
CA ASP A 70 21.36 37.19 -8.24
C ASP A 70 21.79 35.83 -7.66
N GLU A 71 23.09 35.56 -7.68
CA GLU A 71 23.67 34.29 -7.23
C GLU A 71 24.67 34.51 -6.10
N PHE A 72 24.61 33.65 -5.09
CA PHE A 72 25.57 33.58 -3.99
C PHE A 72 26.06 32.14 -3.83
N VAL A 73 27.37 31.96 -3.70
CA VAL A 73 27.97 30.63 -3.57
C VAL A 73 28.41 30.39 -2.14
N ILE A 74 27.94 29.30 -1.55
CA ILE A 74 28.40 28.81 -0.24
C ILE A 74 29.19 27.51 -0.45
N LEU A 75 30.32 27.39 0.23
CA LEU A 75 31.02 26.11 0.37
C LEU A 75 30.51 25.37 1.61
N VAL A 76 29.89 24.22 1.41
CA VAL A 76 29.53 23.29 2.49
C VAL A 76 30.68 22.32 2.72
N ILE A 77 31.18 22.23 3.94
CA ILE A 77 32.28 21.33 4.31
C ILE A 77 31.84 20.34 5.39
N ALA A 78 32.42 19.14 5.39
CA ALA A 78 32.24 18.21 6.50
C ALA A 78 32.78 18.81 7.82
N PRO A 79 32.27 18.36 8.97
CA PRO A 79 32.88 18.64 10.26
C PRO A 79 34.38 18.31 10.23
N HIS A 80 35.19 19.14 10.89
CA HIS A 80 36.65 18.97 10.97
C HIS A 80 37.36 19.00 9.60
N SER A 81 36.79 19.73 8.64
CA SER A 81 37.47 20.16 7.41
C SER A 81 37.82 21.65 7.50
N ILE A 82 38.75 22.09 6.66
CA ILE A 82 39.13 23.49 6.53
C ILE A 82 38.80 23.97 5.13
N ALA A 83 38.18 25.15 5.05
CA ALA A 83 37.97 25.84 3.79
C ALA A 83 39.17 26.76 3.49
N PHE A 84 39.70 26.63 2.28
CA PHE A 84 40.71 27.55 1.76
C PHE A 84 40.54 27.70 0.25
N ASN A 85 40.49 28.93 -0.24
CA ASN A 85 40.24 29.25 -1.65
C ASN A 85 39.07 28.46 -2.26
N LYS A 86 37.93 28.44 -1.56
CA LYS A 86 36.70 27.72 -1.97
C LYS A 86 36.86 26.20 -2.15
N LYS A 87 37.90 25.61 -1.54
CA LYS A 87 38.11 24.16 -1.49
C LYS A 87 38.10 23.69 -0.04
N ALA A 88 37.56 22.50 0.18
CA ALA A 88 37.56 21.82 1.47
C ALA A 88 38.74 20.85 1.56
N TYR A 89 39.48 20.92 2.66
CA TYR A 89 40.61 20.04 2.97
C TYR A 89 40.31 19.29 4.26
N LYS A 90 40.50 17.96 4.25
CA LYS A 90 40.40 17.15 5.45
C LYS A 90 41.72 17.19 6.22
N MET A 91 41.65 16.94 7.52
CA MET A 91 42.81 16.86 8.40
C MET A 91 43.26 15.40 8.56
N ILE A 92 44.57 15.17 8.56
CA ILE A 92 45.21 13.88 8.81
C ILE A 92 46.14 14.01 10.01
N LEU A 93 45.99 13.17 11.03
CA LEU A 93 46.90 13.11 12.17
C LEU A 93 48.07 12.16 11.85
N SER A 94 49.29 12.66 12.00
CA SER A 94 50.48 11.79 12.02
C SER A 94 50.55 11.06 13.35
N GLU A 95 50.37 9.74 13.34
CA GLU A 95 50.59 8.90 14.52
C GLU A 95 52.05 8.91 15.00
N LYS A 96 52.98 9.28 14.11
CA LYS A 96 54.41 9.32 14.38
C LYS A 96 54.83 10.58 15.14
N THR A 97 54.37 11.74 14.70
CA THR A 97 54.82 13.04 15.22
C THR A 97 53.74 13.76 16.03
N GLY A 98 52.48 13.31 15.94
CA GLY A 98 51.34 14.04 16.49
C GLY A 98 51.05 15.35 15.76
N ARG A 99 51.54 15.55 14.53
CA ARG A 99 51.22 16.75 13.74
C ARG A 99 50.01 16.52 12.83
N ILE A 100 49.29 17.59 12.51
CA ILE A 100 48.15 17.57 11.60
C ILE A 100 48.61 18.03 10.22
N TRP A 101 48.20 17.30 9.19
CA TRP A 101 48.46 17.59 7.79
C TRP A 101 47.16 17.77 7.02
N LEU A 102 47.17 18.61 5.99
CA LEU A 102 46.07 18.63 5.03
C LEU A 102 46.10 17.38 4.14
N ASP A 103 44.92 16.83 3.84
CA ASP A 103 44.73 15.59 3.09
C ASP A 103 45.28 15.62 1.65
N ARG A 104 45.38 16.82 1.05
CA ARG A 104 45.90 17.06 -0.30
C ARG A 104 46.76 18.33 -0.38
N ASN A 105 47.49 18.49 -1.49
CA ASN A 105 48.27 19.70 -1.75
C ASN A 105 47.32 20.89 -1.91
N LEU A 106 47.75 22.09 -1.55
CA LEU A 106 46.96 23.29 -1.80
C LEU A 106 46.63 23.41 -3.30
N GLY A 107 45.38 23.73 -3.61
CA GLY A 107 44.87 23.82 -4.98
C GLY A 107 44.33 22.52 -5.55
N ALA A 108 44.68 21.36 -4.97
CA ALA A 108 44.29 20.06 -5.52
C ALA A 108 42.76 19.87 -5.56
N SER A 109 42.25 19.18 -6.58
CA SER A 109 40.81 18.88 -6.69
C SER A 109 40.38 17.70 -5.83
N GLU A 110 41.25 16.70 -5.66
CA GLU A 110 40.96 15.48 -4.90
C GLU A 110 42.19 14.96 -4.16
N VAL A 111 41.97 14.04 -3.22
CA VAL A 111 43.06 13.31 -2.54
C VAL A 111 43.67 12.32 -3.53
N CYS A 112 45.00 12.17 -3.48
CA CYS A 112 45.74 11.32 -4.41
C CYS A 112 45.29 9.86 -4.36
N LYS A 113 44.85 9.33 -5.51
CA LYS A 113 44.61 7.88 -5.67
C LYS A 113 45.92 7.14 -5.92
N THR A 114 46.85 7.77 -6.63
CA THR A 114 48.21 7.26 -6.88
C THR A 114 49.22 8.41 -6.76
N ILE A 115 50.51 8.10 -6.72
CA ILE A 115 51.57 9.13 -6.68
C ILE A 115 51.69 9.92 -7.99
N THR A 116 51.10 9.45 -9.10
CA THR A 116 51.14 10.13 -10.41
C THR A 116 49.77 10.69 -10.81
N ASP A 117 48.89 10.93 -9.84
CA ASP A 117 47.54 11.43 -10.08
C ASP A 117 47.56 12.96 -10.24
N SER A 118 47.50 13.44 -11.48
CA SER A 118 47.58 14.88 -11.78
C SER A 118 46.47 15.70 -11.11
N ASN A 119 45.31 15.11 -10.80
CA ASN A 119 44.21 15.83 -10.14
C ASN A 119 44.50 16.16 -8.67
N CYS A 120 45.54 15.56 -8.10
CA CYS A 120 45.93 15.76 -6.72
C CYS A 120 47.22 16.58 -6.54
N TYR A 121 47.83 17.04 -7.64
CA TYR A 121 49.10 17.80 -7.60
C TYR A 121 48.92 19.15 -6.93
N GLY A 122 47.77 19.78 -7.14
CA GLY A 122 47.50 21.12 -6.67
C GLY A 122 48.22 22.19 -7.48
N ASP A 123 48.24 23.40 -6.93
CA ASP A 123 48.78 24.55 -7.63
C ASP A 123 50.29 24.68 -7.37
N PRO A 124 51.11 24.98 -8.40
CA PRO A 124 52.51 25.32 -8.20
C PRO A 124 52.64 26.78 -7.77
N TYR A 125 53.19 27.01 -6.59
CA TYR A 125 53.39 28.33 -5.99
C TYR A 125 54.81 28.82 -6.25
N GLN A 126 54.95 30.09 -6.63
CA GLN A 126 56.24 30.79 -6.77
C GLN A 126 56.29 31.97 -5.79
N TRP A 127 57.49 32.43 -5.44
CA TRP A 127 57.68 33.57 -4.53
C TRP A 127 58.12 34.82 -5.30
N ASN A 128 57.40 35.93 -5.10
CA ASN A 128 57.75 37.24 -5.67
C ASN A 128 57.95 38.28 -4.57
N GLU A 129 58.86 39.23 -4.80
CA GLU A 129 59.05 40.41 -3.95
C GLU A 129 57.99 41.48 -4.27
N ALA A 130 57.27 41.95 -3.26
CA ALA A 130 56.40 43.10 -3.32
C ALA A 130 57.22 44.41 -3.23
N LYS A 131 56.65 45.51 -3.70
CA LYS A 131 57.32 46.83 -3.78
C LYS A 131 57.79 47.40 -2.44
N ASP A 132 57.35 46.85 -1.32
CA ASP A 132 57.73 47.24 0.04
C ASP A 132 58.84 46.36 0.63
N GLY A 133 59.40 45.42 -0.14
CA GLY A 133 60.41 44.45 0.32
C GLY A 133 59.83 43.24 1.06
N SER A 134 58.50 43.08 1.12
CA SER A 134 57.85 41.83 1.58
C SER A 134 57.77 40.81 0.44
N TYR A 135 57.74 39.50 0.73
CA TYR A 135 57.56 38.48 -0.31
C TYR A 135 56.13 37.89 -0.24
N THR A 136 55.44 37.78 -1.38
CA THR A 136 54.11 37.17 -1.48
C THR A 136 54.13 36.02 -2.48
N ALA A 137 53.44 34.92 -2.15
CA ALA A 137 53.26 33.81 -3.07
C ALA A 137 52.15 34.13 -4.07
N ILE A 138 52.43 34.01 -5.37
CA ILE A 138 51.46 34.27 -6.42
C ILE A 138 51.11 32.96 -7.12
N THR A 139 49.81 32.66 -7.25
CA THR A 139 49.30 31.63 -8.19
C THR A 139 49.18 32.24 -9.58
N PRO A 140 49.86 31.73 -10.63
CA PRO A 140 49.65 32.23 -11.98
C PRO A 140 48.25 31.84 -12.48
N ASP A 141 47.47 32.81 -12.94
CA ASP A 141 46.22 32.54 -13.66
C ASP A 141 46.52 31.74 -14.95
N LYS A 142 45.64 30.80 -15.32
CA LYS A 142 45.81 29.89 -16.47
C LYS A 142 45.78 30.61 -17.83
N THR A 143 45.56 31.91 -17.83
CA THR A 143 45.29 32.77 -18.99
C THR A 143 46.48 33.62 -19.43
N ASN A 144 47.55 33.70 -18.63
CA ASN A 144 48.60 34.67 -18.91
C ASN A 144 49.61 34.15 -19.95
N ASN A 145 49.73 34.94 -21.00
CA ASN A 145 50.66 34.79 -22.12
C ASN A 145 52.10 34.70 -21.56
N PRO A 146 52.98 33.81 -22.07
CA PRO A 146 54.36 33.68 -21.56
C PRO A 146 55.19 34.97 -21.59
N ALA A 147 54.76 35.97 -22.37
CA ALA A 147 55.35 37.31 -22.43
C ALA A 147 55.02 38.20 -21.21
N ASP A 148 53.86 38.04 -20.58
CA ASP A 148 53.46 38.84 -19.41
C ASP A 148 54.15 38.36 -18.11
N ILE A 149 54.67 37.14 -18.12
CA ILE A 149 55.56 36.61 -17.07
C ILE A 149 56.91 37.35 -17.10
N PHE A 150 57.32 37.86 -18.25
CA PHE A 150 58.57 38.60 -18.42
C PHE A 150 58.48 40.04 -17.91
N ASP A 151 57.29 40.65 -17.92
CA ASP A 151 57.08 42.04 -17.47
C ASP A 151 56.98 42.19 -15.94
N LEU A 152 56.70 41.11 -15.20
CA LEU A 152 56.80 41.12 -13.73
C LEU A 152 58.27 41.02 -13.24
N ILE A 153 59.21 40.71 -14.13
CA ILE A 153 60.62 40.39 -13.81
C ILE A 153 61.55 41.61 -13.97
N LEU A 154 61.15 42.69 -14.66
CA LEU A 154 62.07 43.80 -15.00
C LEU A 154 61.68 45.19 -14.46
N GLY A 155 60.83 45.25 -13.45
CA GLY A 155 60.54 46.51 -12.75
C GLY A 155 61.54 46.84 -11.62
N SER A 156 62.86 46.88 -11.91
CA SER A 156 63.99 47.21 -10.99
C SER A 156 64.04 46.36 -9.70
N VAL A 157 65.03 45.51 -9.42
CA VAL A 157 66.44 45.81 -9.10
C VAL A 157 67.29 44.54 -9.34
N ASP A 158 68.59 44.75 -9.43
CA ASP A 158 69.67 43.86 -9.83
C ASP A 158 69.63 42.37 -9.42
N SER A 159 70.30 41.58 -10.25
CA SER A 159 70.70 40.19 -10.01
C SER A 159 71.76 40.02 -8.89
N SER A 160 71.87 40.95 -7.93
CA SER A 160 72.85 40.92 -6.85
C SER A 160 72.28 40.97 -5.43
N GLY A 161 70.98 40.72 -5.23
CA GLY A 161 70.45 40.11 -4.01
C GLY A 161 70.92 40.76 -2.70
N ASN A 162 70.98 42.09 -2.64
CA ASN A 162 71.52 42.81 -1.49
C ASN A 162 70.51 43.80 -0.90
N SER A 163 69.40 43.25 -0.38
CA SER A 163 68.50 43.93 0.55
C SER A 163 68.35 43.03 1.78
N GLY A 164 69.09 43.35 2.84
CA GLY A 164 69.23 42.53 4.06
C GLY A 164 68.00 42.53 4.96
N VAL A 165 66.88 41.94 4.52
CA VAL A 165 65.73 41.63 5.39
C VAL A 165 65.66 40.11 5.56
N PRO A 166 65.73 39.57 6.79
CA PRO A 166 65.65 38.13 7.01
C PRO A 166 64.32 37.58 6.50
N PHE A 167 64.42 36.54 5.66
CA PHE A 167 63.33 35.69 5.20
C PHE A 167 62.54 35.16 6.41
N SER A 168 61.46 35.86 6.80
CA SER A 168 60.60 35.42 7.89
C SER A 168 59.36 34.76 7.30
N ILE A 169 59.43 33.45 7.09
CA ILE A 169 58.21 32.63 7.03
C ILE A 169 57.77 32.40 8.47
N ASP A 170 57.22 33.46 9.06
CA ASP A 170 56.60 33.39 10.36
C ASP A 170 55.19 32.81 10.23
N LYS A 171 54.75 32.14 11.30
CA LYS A 171 53.40 31.59 11.55
C LYS A 171 52.30 32.68 11.59
N GLY A 172 52.36 33.69 10.72
CA GLY A 172 51.58 34.93 10.73
C GLY A 172 50.84 35.21 9.41
N ALA A 173 50.42 36.46 9.21
CA ALA A 173 49.47 36.89 8.18
C ALA A 173 49.91 36.66 6.71
N ASN A 174 51.15 36.27 6.46
CA ASN A 174 51.73 36.08 5.13
C ASN A 174 52.08 34.60 4.81
N ASP A 175 51.68 33.64 5.64
CA ASP A 175 51.84 32.21 5.35
C ASP A 175 50.88 31.77 4.22
N ILE A 176 51.35 30.93 3.30
CA ILE A 176 50.57 30.44 2.15
C ILE A 176 49.46 29.50 2.61
N CYS A 177 49.68 28.86 3.76
CA CYS A 177 48.76 27.91 4.32
C CYS A 177 47.55 28.58 5.00
N PRO A 178 46.43 27.87 5.15
CA PRO A 178 45.26 28.38 5.85
C PRO A 178 45.60 28.83 7.28
N SER A 179 44.81 29.74 7.85
CA SER A 179 45.05 30.22 9.23
C SER A 179 45.26 29.08 10.23
N GLY A 180 46.35 29.16 11.00
CA GLY A 180 46.76 28.13 11.95
C GLY A 180 47.55 26.95 11.36
N TYR A 181 47.77 26.94 10.05
CA TYR A 181 48.68 26.04 9.35
C TYR A 181 49.89 26.80 8.84
N SER A 182 50.94 26.06 8.52
CA SER A 182 52.16 26.61 7.93
C SER A 182 52.71 25.73 6.82
N VAL A 183 53.52 26.33 5.94
CA VAL A 183 54.39 25.56 5.05
C VAL A 183 55.38 24.76 5.93
N PRO A 184 55.57 23.45 5.73
CA PRO A 184 56.44 22.66 6.60
C PRO A 184 57.90 23.06 6.48
N THR A 185 58.71 22.83 7.50
CA THR A 185 60.18 22.90 7.45
C THR A 185 60.77 21.62 6.88
N SER A 186 62.03 21.69 6.45
CA SER A 186 62.81 20.50 6.07
C SER A 186 62.93 19.48 7.22
N GLU A 187 63.03 19.93 8.47
CA GLU A 187 63.08 19.06 9.65
C GLU A 187 61.71 18.40 9.95
N GLU A 188 60.61 19.14 9.83
CA GLU A 188 59.26 18.57 9.98
C GLU A 188 59.03 17.47 8.94
N PHE A 189 59.38 17.70 7.66
CA PHE A 189 59.33 16.66 6.64
C PHE A 189 60.24 15.46 6.95
N ARG A 190 61.46 15.70 7.45
CA ARG A 190 62.41 14.66 7.84
C ARG A 190 61.88 13.79 8.98
N GLN A 191 61.23 14.40 9.97
CA GLN A 191 60.63 13.72 11.11
C GLN A 191 59.41 12.89 10.72
N GLU A 192 58.56 13.38 9.81
CA GLU A 192 57.53 12.52 9.22
C GLU A 192 58.20 11.36 8.50
N GLY A 193 59.27 11.64 7.76
CA GLY A 193 59.94 10.73 6.85
C GLY A 193 59.52 10.94 5.39
N GLY A 194 58.98 12.12 5.04
CA GLY A 194 58.54 12.63 3.73
C GLY A 194 57.89 11.62 2.76
N GLY A 195 58.22 11.69 1.45
CA GLY A 195 57.63 10.90 0.35
C GLY A 195 57.65 9.37 0.48
N SER A 196 58.17 8.82 1.58
CA SER A 196 58.19 7.39 1.93
C SER A 196 57.27 7.02 3.11
N THR A 197 56.35 7.89 3.54
CA THR A 197 55.66 7.73 4.86
C THR A 197 54.25 7.14 4.85
N SER A 198 53.97 6.45 5.95
CA SER A 198 52.65 5.98 6.39
C SER A 198 51.61 7.10 6.60
N VAL A 199 52.04 8.33 6.89
CA VAL A 199 51.15 9.46 7.25
C VAL A 199 50.24 9.90 6.08
N PHE A 200 50.72 9.80 4.84
CA PHE A 200 49.91 10.13 3.65
C PHE A 200 49.33 8.89 2.96
N ASN A 201 49.26 7.74 3.65
CA ASN A 201 49.06 6.42 3.03
C ASN A 201 50.08 6.18 1.87
N GLY A 202 51.29 6.73 1.97
CA GLY A 202 52.34 6.63 0.96
C GLY A 202 52.16 7.50 -0.29
N LYS A 203 51.35 8.58 -0.27
CA LYS A 203 50.97 9.31 -1.49
C LYS A 203 51.19 10.82 -1.44
N LEU A 204 52.42 11.28 -1.16
CA LEU A 204 52.81 12.60 -1.66
C LEU A 204 53.02 12.48 -3.19
N PRO A 205 52.29 13.24 -4.01
CA PRO A 205 52.39 13.11 -5.46
C PRO A 205 53.76 13.52 -6.02
N LEU A 206 54.14 12.87 -7.12
CA LEU A 206 55.30 13.20 -7.95
C LEU A 206 54.96 14.39 -8.85
N THR A 207 54.73 15.53 -8.20
CA THR A 207 54.15 16.73 -8.80
C THR A 207 55.02 17.41 -9.86
N GLY A 208 56.32 17.12 -9.88
CA GLY A 208 57.29 17.91 -10.61
C GLY A 208 57.35 19.37 -10.11
N TYR A 209 57.99 20.22 -10.89
CA TYR A 209 58.04 21.66 -10.64
C TYR A 209 57.76 22.44 -11.91
N ARG A 210 57.29 23.68 -11.77
CA ARG A 210 57.19 24.63 -12.86
C ARG A 210 58.51 25.40 -12.98
N ASN A 211 59.14 25.36 -14.14
CA ASN A 211 60.36 26.14 -14.38
C ASN A 211 60.03 27.63 -14.62
N VAL A 212 61.08 28.46 -14.71
CA VAL A 212 60.98 29.92 -14.91
C VAL A 212 60.28 30.33 -16.21
N SER A 213 60.17 29.42 -17.19
CA SER A 213 59.44 29.64 -18.45
C SER A 213 57.98 29.20 -18.37
N GLY A 214 57.49 28.84 -17.18
CA GLY A 214 56.12 28.39 -16.95
C GLY A 214 55.85 26.92 -17.31
N VAL A 215 56.87 26.15 -17.72
CA VAL A 215 56.73 24.75 -18.17
C VAL A 215 56.91 23.79 -16.99
N THR A 216 55.99 22.84 -16.83
CA THR A 216 56.11 21.76 -15.84
C THR A 216 57.17 20.75 -16.26
N LYS A 217 58.06 20.38 -15.33
CA LYS A 217 59.16 19.42 -15.48
C LYS A 217 59.07 18.37 -14.38
N GLU A 218 59.58 17.17 -14.66
CA GLU A 218 59.66 16.04 -13.73
C GLU A 218 58.33 15.55 -13.12
N ALA A 219 57.19 15.97 -13.68
CA ALA A 219 55.89 15.41 -13.32
C ALA A 219 55.88 13.89 -13.56
N ASP A 220 55.25 13.15 -12.65
CA ASP A 220 55.20 11.68 -12.60
C ASP A 220 56.55 10.98 -12.31
N ASN A 221 57.64 11.75 -12.21
CA ASN A 221 58.98 11.24 -11.96
C ASN A 221 59.48 11.61 -10.56
N GLN A 222 59.33 12.87 -10.16
CA GLN A 222 59.78 13.40 -8.87
C GLN A 222 58.73 14.32 -8.24
N GLY A 223 58.64 14.32 -6.92
CA GLY A 223 57.85 15.28 -6.16
C GLY A 223 58.70 16.48 -5.74
N PHE A 224 58.20 17.70 -5.96
CA PHE A 224 58.86 18.93 -5.51
C PHE A 224 57.94 19.76 -4.63
N TYR A 225 58.43 20.05 -3.43
CA TYR A 225 57.66 20.71 -2.38
C TYR A 225 58.42 21.85 -1.74
N TRP A 226 57.74 22.97 -1.54
CA TRP A 226 58.29 24.06 -0.75
C TRP A 226 58.41 23.64 0.72
N THR A 227 59.53 24.03 1.33
CA THR A 227 59.63 24.10 2.77
C THR A 227 59.88 25.54 3.19
N ARG A 228 59.56 25.86 4.44
CA ARG A 228 59.85 27.17 5.02
C ARG A 228 61.28 27.34 5.54
N SER A 229 62.15 26.35 5.30
CA SER A 229 63.55 26.43 5.71
C SER A 229 64.37 27.31 4.75
N THR A 230 65.15 28.24 5.31
CA THR A 230 66.02 29.14 4.56
C THR A 230 67.15 28.40 3.86
N GLY A 231 67.48 28.83 2.64
CA GLY A 231 68.70 28.40 1.94
C GLY A 231 69.90 29.28 2.27
N SER A 232 71.02 29.01 1.60
CA SER A 232 72.28 29.76 1.72
C SER A 232 72.22 31.20 1.21
N ALA A 233 71.21 31.55 0.41
CA ALA A 233 71.01 32.87 -0.18
C ALA A 233 69.55 33.30 -0.06
N ASN A 234 69.31 34.62 -0.03
CA ASN A 234 67.98 35.22 0.16
C ASN A 234 66.97 34.85 -0.95
N ASN A 235 67.45 34.46 -2.13
CA ASN A 235 66.61 34.03 -3.26
C ASN A 235 66.43 32.49 -3.35
N LYS A 236 66.81 31.77 -2.29
CA LYS A 236 66.75 30.30 -2.22
C LYS A 236 66.11 29.82 -0.94
N SER A 237 65.37 28.72 -1.05
CA SER A 237 64.86 27.96 0.10
C SER A 237 65.16 26.49 -0.06
N ILE A 238 65.23 25.78 1.06
CA ILE A 238 65.37 24.33 1.03
C ILE A 238 64.03 23.75 0.55
N ALA A 239 64.05 22.92 -0.48
CA ALA A 239 62.89 22.19 -0.98
C ALA A 239 62.96 20.73 -0.54
N LEU A 240 61.82 20.05 -0.51
CA LEU A 240 61.76 18.59 -0.43
C LEU A 240 61.68 18.04 -1.85
N VAL A 241 62.58 17.11 -2.19
CA VAL A 241 62.60 16.39 -3.47
C VAL A 241 62.72 14.89 -3.24
N PHE A 242 61.85 14.12 -3.90
CA PHE A 242 61.87 12.65 -3.83
C PHE A 242 61.43 12.00 -5.14
N GLY A 243 61.95 10.81 -5.44
CA GLY A 243 61.57 10.00 -6.60
C GLY A 243 60.58 8.88 -6.27
N LYS A 244 60.35 7.98 -7.24
CA LYS A 244 59.49 6.79 -7.08
C LYS A 244 59.95 5.82 -5.99
N ASP A 245 61.24 5.84 -5.65
CA ASP A 245 61.84 5.05 -4.57
C ASP A 245 61.55 5.65 -3.17
N GLY A 246 60.93 6.84 -3.10
CA GLY A 246 60.59 7.52 -1.85
C GLY A 246 61.80 8.14 -1.13
N VAL A 247 63.01 8.01 -1.68
CA VAL A 247 64.23 8.55 -1.09
C VAL A 247 64.20 10.06 -1.19
N GLN A 248 64.47 10.72 -0.06
CA GLN A 248 64.38 12.16 0.05
C GLN A 248 65.72 12.84 -0.03
N SER A 249 65.69 14.00 -0.66
CA SER A 249 66.76 14.98 -0.66
C SER A 249 66.18 16.35 -0.34
N PHE A 250 67.03 17.21 0.22
CA PHE A 250 66.66 18.56 0.62
C PHE A 250 67.54 19.60 -0.08
N PRO A 251 67.44 19.73 -1.42
CA PRO A 251 68.25 20.69 -2.16
C PRO A 251 67.77 22.13 -1.95
N GLU A 252 68.63 23.09 -2.23
CA GLU A 252 68.25 24.50 -2.32
C GLU A 252 67.64 24.82 -3.69
N GLU A 253 66.47 25.43 -3.69
CA GLU A 253 65.73 25.81 -4.89
C GLU A 253 65.48 27.31 -4.97
N ILE A 254 65.57 27.85 -6.19
CA ILE A 254 65.35 29.27 -6.46
C ILE A 254 63.86 29.60 -6.40
N HIS A 255 63.55 30.75 -5.81
CA HIS A 255 62.19 31.25 -5.58
C HIS A 255 61.33 31.45 -6.84
N THR A 256 61.97 31.58 -8.01
CA THR A 256 61.31 31.73 -9.32
C THR A 256 60.77 30.41 -9.89
N LYS A 257 61.05 29.25 -9.26
CA LYS A 257 60.40 27.99 -9.61
C LYS A 257 59.04 27.89 -8.91
N GLY A 258 58.08 27.27 -9.58
CA GLY A 258 56.79 26.93 -8.99
C GLY A 258 56.82 25.53 -8.35
N LEU A 259 56.74 25.43 -7.03
CA LEU A 259 56.70 24.17 -6.29
C LEU A 259 55.38 24.02 -5.53
N HIS A 260 55.05 22.81 -5.14
CA HIS A 260 53.77 22.48 -4.51
C HIS A 260 53.86 22.60 -2.99
N ILE A 261 52.71 22.82 -2.34
CA ILE A 261 52.64 23.03 -0.90
C ILE A 261 51.70 22.02 -0.26
N ARG A 262 52.16 21.44 0.83
CA ARG A 262 51.39 20.56 1.69
C ARG A 262 51.44 21.12 3.11
N CYS A 263 50.34 21.67 3.60
CA CYS A 263 50.33 22.39 4.86
C CYS A 263 50.33 21.48 6.08
N ILE A 264 51.01 21.94 7.14
CA ILE A 264 51.15 21.28 8.44
C ILE A 264 50.71 22.19 9.59
N LYS A 265 50.25 21.60 10.68
CA LYS A 265 49.94 22.26 11.95
C LYS A 265 50.39 21.37 13.12
N ASP A 266 50.95 21.97 14.17
CA ASP A 266 51.26 21.27 15.42
C ASP A 266 49.94 20.90 16.15
N ALA A 267 49.66 19.62 16.41
CA ALA A 267 48.44 19.26 17.15
C ALA A 267 48.50 19.66 18.62
N ASN A 268 49.69 19.75 19.21
CA ASN A 268 49.88 19.96 20.65
C ASN A 268 49.57 21.39 21.14
N ILE A 269 49.23 22.30 20.22
CA ILE A 269 48.96 23.71 20.54
C ILE A 269 47.56 24.05 20.00
N GLY A 270 46.60 24.24 20.90
CA GLY A 270 45.22 24.62 20.54
C GLY A 270 44.14 23.72 21.16
N PRO A 271 42.86 23.98 20.85
CA PRO A 271 41.75 23.16 21.33
C PRO A 271 41.82 21.71 20.78
N PRO A 272 41.10 20.76 21.40
CA PRO A 272 40.90 19.43 20.81
C PRO A 272 40.22 19.53 19.43
N ILE A 273 40.29 18.47 18.64
CA ILE A 273 39.58 18.36 17.34
C ILE A 273 39.09 16.92 17.24
N ILE A 274 37.83 16.66 17.58
CA ILE A 274 37.35 15.29 17.82
C ILE A 274 36.47 14.75 16.69
N THR A 275 36.69 13.52 16.23
CA THR A 275 35.86 12.87 15.21
C THR A 275 35.32 11.54 15.73
N PRO A 276 34.01 11.28 15.69
CA PRO A 276 33.44 10.03 16.19
C PRO A 276 33.77 8.86 15.26
N SER A 277 33.79 7.64 15.80
CA SER A 277 33.96 6.42 15.01
C SER A 277 32.76 6.11 14.11
N VAL A 278 31.59 6.68 14.42
CA VAL A 278 30.35 6.57 13.65
C VAL A 278 29.53 7.87 13.75
N ASP A 279 28.96 8.31 12.63
CA ASP A 279 28.04 9.46 12.62
C ASP A 279 26.60 9.06 13.01
N VAL A 280 26.22 7.80 12.73
CA VAL A 280 24.91 7.24 13.02
C VAL A 280 25.05 5.83 13.62
N LEU A 281 24.42 5.61 14.77
CA LEU A 281 24.32 4.31 15.42
C LEU A 281 22.86 3.82 15.39
N HIS A 282 22.60 2.77 14.61
CA HIS A 282 21.37 1.98 14.69
C HIS A 282 21.63 0.76 15.57
N THR A 283 20.96 0.68 16.72
CA THR A 283 21.09 -0.44 17.64
C THR A 283 19.73 -0.96 18.09
N HIS A 284 19.73 -2.14 18.69
CA HIS A 284 18.52 -2.79 19.18
C HIS A 284 18.41 -2.66 20.71
N PHE A 285 17.17 -2.61 21.19
CA PHE A 285 16.87 -2.73 22.61
C PHE A 285 17.53 -3.98 23.22
N GLY A 286 18.25 -3.80 24.34
CA GLY A 286 18.90 -4.89 25.06
C GLY A 286 20.18 -5.43 24.40
N ALA A 287 20.63 -4.89 23.26
CA ALA A 287 21.88 -5.29 22.62
C ALA A 287 23.05 -4.41 23.08
N HIS A 288 24.17 -5.03 23.45
CA HIS A 288 25.39 -4.30 23.80
C HIS A 288 25.98 -3.63 22.56
N ILE A 289 26.28 -2.33 22.64
CA ILE A 289 26.83 -1.60 21.50
C ILE A 289 28.33 -1.87 21.33
N THR A 290 28.82 -1.74 20.10
CA THR A 290 30.24 -1.48 19.90
C THR A 290 30.52 -0.06 20.40
N PRO A 291 31.52 0.16 21.27
CA PRO A 291 31.77 1.48 21.83
C PRO A 291 32.01 2.54 20.75
N ILE A 292 31.43 3.72 20.94
CA ILE A 292 31.71 4.88 20.09
C ILE A 292 32.98 5.53 20.65
N THR A 293 34.03 5.58 19.84
CA THR A 293 35.31 6.19 20.19
C THR A 293 35.47 7.51 19.42
N PHE A 294 36.34 8.39 19.90
CA PHE A 294 36.61 9.67 19.27
C PHE A 294 38.10 9.80 18.94
N THR A 295 38.42 9.99 17.67
CA THR A 295 39.78 10.33 17.22
C THR A 295 40.01 11.80 17.46
N ASN A 296 41.05 12.17 18.23
CA ASN A 296 41.39 13.57 18.49
C ASN A 296 42.59 14.00 17.65
N PHE A 297 42.37 14.90 16.69
CA PHE A 297 43.41 15.48 15.85
C PHE A 297 44.10 16.69 16.49
N GLY A 298 43.49 17.32 17.51
CA GLY A 298 44.02 18.49 18.19
C GLY A 298 44.82 18.14 19.44
N ALA A 299 45.01 19.11 20.33
CA ALA A 299 45.73 18.84 21.56
C ALA A 299 44.87 17.96 22.47
N VAL A 300 45.53 17.21 23.36
CA VAL A 300 44.87 16.25 24.24
C VAL A 300 43.72 16.92 25.00
N ALA A 301 42.54 16.30 24.92
CA ALA A 301 41.38 16.71 25.69
C ALA A 301 41.57 16.33 27.16
N THR A 302 41.31 17.27 28.06
CA THR A 302 41.37 17.05 29.51
C THR A 302 40.02 16.65 30.10
N SER A 303 38.92 16.96 29.41
CA SER A 303 37.57 16.53 29.81
C SER A 303 36.64 16.37 28.61
N TRP A 304 35.65 15.49 28.77
CA TRP A 304 34.59 15.23 27.80
C TRP A 304 33.22 15.46 28.43
N SER A 305 32.22 15.79 27.62
CA SER A 305 30.83 15.92 28.04
C SER A 305 29.85 15.57 26.91
N VAL A 306 28.66 15.15 27.30
CA VAL A 306 27.50 14.93 26.43
C VAL A 306 26.24 15.11 27.28
N ASP A 307 25.16 15.55 26.67
CA ASP A 307 23.83 15.55 27.30
C ASP A 307 23.36 14.13 27.62
N ARG A 308 22.09 13.98 28.05
CA ARG A 308 21.51 12.70 28.47
C ARG A 308 21.43 11.70 27.31
N LEU A 309 22.40 10.78 27.25
CA LEU A 309 22.40 9.62 26.37
C LEU A 309 21.15 8.73 26.56
N PRO A 310 20.80 7.88 25.58
CA PRO A 310 19.73 6.90 25.73
C PRO A 310 19.95 6.05 26.99
N ALA A 311 18.86 5.70 27.68
CA ALA A 311 18.94 4.91 28.89
C ALA A 311 19.74 3.62 28.66
N GLY A 312 20.73 3.36 29.52
CA GLY A 312 21.62 2.20 29.42
C GLY A 312 22.92 2.43 28.62
N LEU A 313 23.06 3.58 27.95
CA LEU A 313 24.33 4.06 27.39
C LEU A 313 24.98 5.08 28.32
N GLN A 314 26.31 5.05 28.42
CA GLN A 314 27.10 5.94 29.28
C GLN A 314 28.38 6.38 28.59
N MET A 315 28.83 7.59 28.90
CA MET A 315 30.13 8.12 28.47
C MET A 315 31.15 8.03 29.61
N ASN A 316 32.37 7.60 29.30
CA ASN A 316 33.52 7.81 30.16
C ASN A 316 34.05 9.24 29.95
N TYR A 317 33.82 10.14 30.92
CA TYR A 317 34.15 11.57 30.78
C TYR A 317 35.65 11.91 30.75
N SER A 318 36.54 10.95 31.00
CA SER A 318 37.99 11.12 30.85
C SER A 318 38.49 10.74 29.46
N THR A 319 37.81 9.80 28.79
CA THR A 319 38.26 9.24 27.48
C THR A 319 37.33 9.58 26.32
N GLY A 320 36.11 10.05 26.60
CA GLY A 320 35.07 10.31 25.60
C GLY A 320 34.32 9.06 25.11
N ILE A 321 34.73 7.85 25.51
CA ILE A 321 34.16 6.61 24.99
C ILE A 321 32.71 6.45 25.45
N ILE A 322 31.78 6.24 24.51
CA ILE A 322 30.37 5.90 24.80
C ILE A 322 30.18 4.40 24.66
N SER A 323 29.64 3.75 25.69
CA SER A 323 29.40 2.30 25.72
C SER A 323 28.15 1.93 26.51
N GLY A 324 27.73 0.66 26.43
CA GLY A 324 26.62 0.14 27.24
C GLY A 324 25.59 -0.66 26.45
N THR A 325 24.42 -0.85 27.05
CA THR A 325 23.30 -1.61 26.48
C THR A 325 22.03 -0.80 26.63
N PRO A 326 21.40 -0.33 25.52
CA PRO A 326 20.19 0.47 25.60
C PRO A 326 19.03 -0.28 26.26
N THR A 327 18.37 0.37 27.21
CA THR A 327 17.25 -0.19 28.00
C THR A 327 15.92 0.51 27.73
N LYS A 328 15.86 1.40 26.73
CA LYS A 328 14.64 2.07 26.30
C LYS A 328 14.65 2.32 24.79
N LEU A 329 13.52 2.08 24.13
CA LEU A 329 13.32 2.42 22.72
C LEU A 329 13.36 3.92 22.52
N GLN A 330 13.91 4.34 21.39
CA GLN A 330 14.04 5.76 21.06
C GLN A 330 14.11 5.95 19.55
N PRO A 331 13.40 6.95 18.98
CA PRO A 331 13.66 7.40 17.62
C PRO A 331 15.09 7.91 17.47
N GLU A 332 15.52 8.18 16.24
CA GLU A 332 16.82 8.79 15.99
C GLU A 332 16.90 10.19 16.63
N ILE A 333 17.86 10.38 17.54
CA ILE A 333 18.12 11.66 18.20
C ILE A 333 19.59 12.04 18.00
N LEU A 334 19.84 13.35 17.86
CA LEU A 334 21.14 13.97 17.73
C LEU A 334 21.76 14.23 19.10
N TYR A 335 23.00 13.77 19.31
CA TYR A 335 23.80 14.01 20.51
C TYR A 335 25.04 14.83 20.17
N THR A 336 25.25 15.92 20.90
CA THR A 336 26.47 16.74 20.79
C THR A 336 27.45 16.35 21.89
N ILE A 337 28.59 15.80 21.48
CA ILE A 337 29.71 15.44 22.34
C ILE A 337 30.70 16.59 22.31
N THR A 338 31.20 17.00 23.47
CA THR A 338 32.17 18.10 23.60
C THR A 338 33.43 17.61 24.29
N ALA A 339 34.60 17.96 23.75
CA ALA A 339 35.90 17.77 24.35
C ALA A 339 36.54 19.12 24.65
N VAL A 340 37.21 19.25 25.79
CA VAL A 340 37.77 20.51 26.29
C VAL A 340 39.21 20.34 26.73
N ASN A 341 40.02 21.37 26.52
CA ASN A 341 41.30 21.58 27.19
C ASN A 341 41.50 23.06 27.54
N ASN A 342 42.67 23.42 28.07
CA ASN A 342 42.99 24.80 28.50
C ASN A 342 43.05 25.82 27.34
N PHE A 343 43.07 25.36 26.09
CA PHE A 343 43.12 26.21 24.90
C PHE A 343 41.77 26.36 24.20
N GLY A 344 40.75 25.60 24.61
CA GLY A 344 39.39 25.72 24.11
C GLY A 344 38.64 24.39 24.00
N THR A 345 37.60 24.38 23.16
CA THR A 345 36.66 23.26 23.04
C THR A 345 36.50 22.82 21.58
N SER A 346 36.10 21.56 21.39
CA SER A 346 35.62 21.02 20.11
C SER A 346 34.42 20.13 20.35
N SER A 347 33.48 20.15 19.42
CA SER A 347 32.25 19.35 19.50
C SER A 347 32.07 18.48 18.26
N ALA A 348 31.55 17.27 18.47
CA ALA A 348 31.17 16.32 17.45
C ALA A 348 29.73 15.86 17.64
N VAL A 349 29.08 15.42 16.57
CA VAL A 349 27.69 15.00 16.59
C VAL A 349 27.56 13.52 16.27
N VAL A 350 26.74 12.80 17.04
CA VAL A 350 26.37 11.40 16.78
C VAL A 350 24.85 11.27 16.83
N ARG A 351 24.25 10.61 15.84
CA ARG A 351 22.82 10.28 15.84
C ARG A 351 22.62 8.85 16.33
N ILE A 352 21.72 8.63 17.30
CA ILE A 352 21.48 7.30 17.88
C ILE A 352 19.99 6.96 17.80
N ALA A 353 19.68 5.78 17.25
CA ALA A 353 18.34 5.19 17.21
C ALA A 353 18.34 3.81 17.90
N VAL A 354 17.32 3.55 18.73
CA VAL A 354 17.15 2.28 19.45
C VAL A 354 15.83 1.64 19.04
N THR A 355 15.90 0.57 18.24
CA THR A 355 14.76 -0.15 17.70
C THR A 355 14.50 -1.47 18.44
N PRO A 356 13.27 -2.01 18.42
CA PRO A 356 13.01 -3.33 18.99
C PRO A 356 13.66 -4.43 18.13
N VAL A 357 13.97 -5.57 18.75
CA VAL A 357 14.34 -6.79 18.02
C VAL A 357 13.09 -7.35 17.36
N ALA A 358 13.14 -7.58 16.04
CA ALA A 358 12.02 -8.18 15.32
C ALA A 358 11.86 -9.66 15.68
N VAL A 359 10.65 -10.05 16.09
CA VAL A 359 10.24 -11.44 16.29
C VAL A 359 9.57 -11.94 15.00
N PRO A 360 10.17 -12.90 14.28
CA PRO A 360 9.61 -13.41 13.03
C PRO A 360 8.40 -14.32 13.26
N VAL A 361 7.49 -14.35 12.30
CA VAL A 361 6.39 -15.33 12.22
C VAL A 361 6.98 -16.69 11.83
N THR A 362 6.62 -17.73 12.56
CA THR A 362 7.02 -19.11 12.27
C THR A 362 5.89 -19.96 11.70
N SER A 363 4.63 -19.65 12.03
CA SER A 363 3.47 -20.31 11.44
C SER A 363 2.23 -19.40 11.38
N ILE A 364 1.33 -19.71 10.45
CA ILE A 364 0.03 -19.04 10.28
C ILE A 364 -1.09 -20.08 10.39
N GLN A 365 -2.04 -19.83 11.27
CA GLN A 365 -3.27 -20.63 11.42
C GLN A 365 -4.44 -19.89 10.78
N LEU A 366 -5.12 -20.53 9.83
CA LEU A 366 -6.29 -19.97 9.17
C LEU A 366 -7.56 -20.38 9.90
N THR A 367 -8.40 -19.40 10.23
CA THR A 367 -9.74 -19.62 10.82
C THR A 367 -10.81 -19.07 9.89
N HIS A 368 -11.96 -19.75 9.84
CA HIS A 368 -13.06 -19.41 8.92
C HIS A 368 -14.42 -19.84 9.47
N ASN A 369 -15.48 -19.18 9.01
CA ASN A 369 -16.88 -19.54 9.33
C ASN A 369 -17.60 -20.29 8.20
N THR A 370 -16.88 -20.79 7.20
CA THR A 370 -17.48 -21.64 6.15
C THR A 370 -18.06 -22.94 6.74
N LYS A 371 -19.11 -23.47 6.13
CA LYS A 371 -19.73 -24.74 6.54
C LYS A 371 -18.84 -25.92 6.17
N ARG A 372 -18.83 -26.98 6.98
CA ARG A 372 -18.22 -28.26 6.61
C ARG A 372 -19.28 -29.25 6.13
N LEU A 373 -19.01 -29.92 5.01
CA LEU A 373 -19.81 -31.03 4.51
C LEU A 373 -18.85 -32.13 4.03
N ASN A 374 -18.99 -33.34 4.57
CA ASN A 374 -18.11 -34.48 4.28
C ASN A 374 -16.62 -34.09 4.37
N ASP A 375 -16.24 -33.46 5.49
CA ASP A 375 -14.90 -32.94 5.82
C ASP A 375 -14.34 -31.84 4.90
N LYS A 376 -15.10 -31.37 3.91
CA LYS A 376 -14.70 -30.28 3.01
C LYS A 376 -15.26 -28.96 3.50
N ASN A 377 -14.47 -27.89 3.38
CA ASN A 377 -14.94 -26.52 3.59
C ASN A 377 -15.73 -26.07 2.37
N ILE A 378 -16.97 -25.64 2.59
CA ILE A 378 -17.95 -25.34 1.55
C ILE A 378 -18.37 -23.88 1.64
N LEU A 379 -18.43 -23.22 0.49
CA LEU A 379 -18.97 -21.87 0.32
C LEU A 379 -20.00 -21.88 -0.82
N GLN A 380 -21.21 -21.39 -0.62
CA GLN A 380 -22.19 -21.30 -1.70
C GLN A 380 -21.90 -20.11 -2.62
N VAL A 381 -22.29 -20.22 -3.90
CA VAL A 381 -22.26 -19.06 -4.81
C VAL A 381 -23.11 -17.92 -4.24
N GLY A 382 -22.49 -16.76 -4.05
CA GLY A 382 -23.07 -15.56 -3.45
C GLY A 382 -22.90 -15.46 -1.93
N GLU A 383 -22.58 -16.55 -1.24
CA GLU A 383 -22.31 -16.56 0.21
C GLU A 383 -21.00 -15.85 0.52
N ILE A 384 -20.97 -15.18 1.67
CA ILE A 384 -19.80 -14.45 2.18
C ILE A 384 -19.37 -15.10 3.48
N ALA A 385 -18.12 -15.54 3.53
CA ALA A 385 -17.48 -16.05 4.73
C ALA A 385 -16.42 -15.08 5.24
N GLN A 386 -16.27 -14.99 6.56
CA GLN A 386 -15.16 -14.30 7.21
C GLN A 386 -13.98 -15.27 7.35
N ILE A 387 -12.78 -14.75 7.05
CA ILE A 387 -11.52 -15.46 7.20
C ILE A 387 -10.54 -14.63 8.02
N SER A 388 -9.75 -15.29 8.85
CA SER A 388 -8.73 -14.65 9.67
C SER A 388 -7.47 -15.50 9.76
N ALA A 389 -6.35 -14.84 10.02
CA ALA A 389 -5.04 -15.45 10.21
C ALA A 389 -4.58 -15.21 11.65
N GLY A 390 -4.29 -16.29 12.38
CA GLY A 390 -3.59 -16.27 13.66
C GLY A 390 -2.10 -16.52 13.47
N PHE A 391 -1.25 -15.80 14.20
CA PHE A 391 0.20 -15.86 14.05
C PHE A 391 0.84 -16.61 15.21
N THR A 392 1.87 -17.41 14.92
CA THR A 392 2.76 -17.99 15.93
C THR A 392 4.19 -17.51 15.67
N PRO A 393 4.89 -17.00 16.69
CA PRO A 393 4.37 -16.68 18.02
C PRO A 393 3.39 -15.49 17.97
N ASN A 394 2.51 -15.38 18.98
CA ASN A 394 1.49 -14.32 19.04
C ASN A 394 2.07 -12.92 19.31
N ASN A 395 3.37 -12.82 19.59
CA ASN A 395 4.12 -11.58 19.78
C ASN A 395 5.06 -11.29 18.59
N ALA A 396 4.87 -11.94 17.44
CA ALA A 396 5.58 -11.59 16.22
C ALA A 396 5.43 -10.09 15.92
N THR A 397 6.50 -9.45 15.44
CA THR A 397 6.55 -7.98 15.29
C THR A 397 5.66 -7.48 14.16
N ILE A 398 5.55 -8.23 13.06
CA ILE A 398 4.69 -7.90 11.91
C ILE A 398 3.63 -8.99 11.77
N GLN A 399 2.42 -8.71 12.26
CA GLN A 399 1.27 -9.63 12.22
C GLN A 399 0.33 -9.28 11.07
N LYS A 400 0.87 -9.31 9.85
CA LYS A 400 0.12 -9.01 8.62
C LYS A 400 0.34 -10.11 7.60
N VAL A 401 -0.68 -10.34 6.78
CA VAL A 401 -0.63 -11.29 5.68
C VAL A 401 -1.04 -10.66 4.36
N SER A 402 -0.47 -11.17 3.28
CA SER A 402 -1.00 -11.00 1.93
C SER A 402 -1.85 -12.21 1.56
N TRP A 403 -3.06 -11.95 1.06
CA TRP A 403 -4.01 -12.98 0.66
C TRP A 403 -3.97 -13.23 -0.85
N SER A 404 -4.09 -14.49 -1.26
CA SER A 404 -4.23 -14.85 -2.67
C SER A 404 -5.19 -16.03 -2.86
N LEU A 405 -5.74 -16.15 -4.08
CA LEU A 405 -6.61 -17.23 -4.51
C LEU A 405 -6.03 -17.87 -5.77
N THR A 406 -6.19 -19.20 -5.90
CA THR A 406 -5.75 -19.93 -7.09
C THR A 406 -6.70 -19.82 -8.29
N SER A 407 -7.93 -19.33 -8.10
CA SER A 407 -8.92 -19.20 -9.18
C SER A 407 -9.97 -18.10 -8.89
N GLY A 408 -10.65 -17.64 -9.94
CA GLY A 408 -11.77 -16.69 -9.85
C GLY A 408 -13.10 -17.31 -9.38
N ASN A 409 -13.09 -18.53 -8.85
CA ASN A 409 -14.28 -19.16 -8.27
C ASN A 409 -14.77 -18.44 -7.00
N ALA A 410 -13.88 -17.68 -6.35
CA ALA A 410 -14.21 -16.80 -5.25
C ALA A 410 -13.48 -15.45 -5.40
N THR A 411 -13.92 -14.45 -4.65
CA THR A 411 -13.29 -13.14 -4.55
C THR A 411 -13.03 -12.77 -3.10
N LEU A 412 -11.95 -12.01 -2.86
CA LEU A 412 -11.59 -11.49 -1.55
C LEU A 412 -11.96 -10.01 -1.44
N HIS A 413 -12.36 -9.60 -0.25
CA HIS A 413 -12.58 -8.19 0.07
C HIS A 413 -12.14 -7.93 1.51
N THR A 414 -11.26 -6.95 1.72
CA THR A 414 -10.75 -6.58 3.04
C THR A 414 -11.14 -5.14 3.36
N VAL A 415 -11.85 -4.94 4.47
CA VAL A 415 -12.25 -3.61 4.94
C VAL A 415 -11.92 -3.52 6.42
N LYS A 416 -11.17 -2.48 6.83
CA LYS A 416 -10.81 -2.22 8.23
C LYS A 416 -10.23 -3.45 8.96
N GLY A 417 -9.40 -4.24 8.27
CA GLY A 417 -8.75 -5.43 8.83
C GLY A 417 -9.62 -6.71 8.85
N ILE A 418 -10.89 -6.64 8.46
CA ILE A 418 -11.74 -7.82 8.31
C ILE A 418 -11.66 -8.28 6.85
N THR A 419 -11.19 -9.51 6.64
CA THR A 419 -11.15 -10.14 5.32
C THR A 419 -12.33 -11.07 5.13
N THR A 420 -13.01 -10.91 4.00
CA THR A 420 -14.16 -11.72 3.61
C THR A 420 -13.90 -12.42 2.27
N LEU A 421 -14.42 -13.63 2.13
CA LEU A 421 -14.36 -14.47 0.94
C LEU A 421 -15.78 -14.68 0.42
N LYS A 422 -16.03 -14.32 -0.85
CA LYS A 422 -17.33 -14.49 -1.51
C LYS A 422 -17.26 -15.53 -2.61
N GLY A 423 -18.18 -16.49 -2.63
CA GLY A 423 -18.30 -17.46 -3.71
C GLY A 423 -18.86 -16.81 -4.99
N VAL A 424 -18.23 -17.06 -6.14
CA VAL A 424 -18.63 -16.47 -7.44
C VAL A 424 -19.03 -17.55 -8.45
N HIS A 425 -18.16 -18.53 -8.68
CA HIS A 425 -18.42 -19.63 -9.61
C HIS A 425 -18.15 -20.98 -8.93
N LYS A 426 -18.84 -22.01 -9.39
CA LYS A 426 -18.63 -23.37 -8.86
C LYS A 426 -17.22 -23.85 -9.18
N GLY A 427 -16.58 -24.45 -8.19
CA GLY A 427 -15.26 -25.04 -8.36
C GLY A 427 -14.45 -25.02 -7.07
N THR A 428 -13.20 -25.46 -7.16
CA THR A 428 -12.28 -25.47 -6.02
C THR A 428 -11.41 -24.22 -6.07
N VAL A 429 -11.18 -23.61 -4.91
CA VAL A 429 -10.23 -22.51 -4.74
C VAL A 429 -9.34 -22.79 -3.54
N VAL A 430 -8.05 -22.47 -3.67
CA VAL A 430 -7.11 -22.51 -2.55
C VAL A 430 -6.81 -21.07 -2.15
N LEU A 431 -7.20 -20.74 -0.92
CA LEU A 431 -6.84 -19.51 -0.24
C LEU A 431 -5.44 -19.66 0.35
N SER A 432 -4.55 -18.71 0.08
CA SER A 432 -3.23 -18.66 0.72
C SER A 432 -3.05 -17.35 1.48
N ALA A 433 -2.50 -17.43 2.69
CA ALA A 433 -2.04 -16.30 3.48
C ALA A 433 -0.52 -16.36 3.63
N THR A 434 0.17 -15.30 3.20
CA THR A 434 1.64 -15.20 3.25
C THR A 434 2.05 -14.11 4.23
N SER A 435 2.98 -14.40 5.15
CA SER A 435 3.48 -13.40 6.11
C SER A 435 4.17 -12.23 5.41
N LEU A 436 4.01 -11.02 5.97
CA LEU A 436 4.63 -9.78 5.47
C LEU A 436 5.82 -9.30 6.32
N ASP A 437 6.37 -10.19 7.15
CA ASP A 437 7.55 -9.94 7.99
C ASP A 437 8.88 -10.20 7.27
N GLY A 438 8.83 -10.54 5.97
CA GLY A 438 9.99 -10.95 5.17
C GLY A 438 10.33 -12.44 5.26
N GLY A 439 9.73 -13.18 6.21
CA GLY A 439 9.95 -14.62 6.39
C GLY A 439 9.22 -15.51 5.37
N ASN A 440 8.26 -14.96 4.63
CA ASN A 440 7.48 -15.65 3.59
C ASN A 440 6.81 -16.94 4.06
N VAL A 441 6.36 -17.00 5.31
CA VAL A 441 5.60 -18.14 5.83
C VAL A 441 4.23 -18.18 5.17
N VAL A 442 3.83 -19.32 4.61
CA VAL A 442 2.56 -19.48 3.88
C VAL A 442 1.67 -20.54 4.54
N SER A 443 0.40 -20.20 4.75
CA SER A 443 -0.65 -21.16 5.12
C SER A 443 -1.72 -21.23 4.03
N ARG A 444 -2.31 -22.42 3.83
CA ARG A 444 -3.23 -22.69 2.73
C ARG A 444 -4.52 -23.34 3.22
N LEU A 445 -5.63 -22.97 2.60
CA LEU A 445 -6.97 -23.51 2.89
C LEU A 445 -7.71 -23.80 1.59
N THR A 446 -8.17 -25.04 1.41
CA THR A 446 -8.98 -25.44 0.26
C THR A 446 -10.47 -25.23 0.54
N ILE A 447 -11.12 -24.43 -0.30
CA ILE A 447 -12.56 -24.15 -0.26
C ILE A 447 -13.22 -24.69 -1.53
N HIS A 448 -14.34 -25.38 -1.39
CA HIS A 448 -15.17 -25.82 -2.50
C HIS A 448 -16.35 -24.87 -2.63
N VAL A 449 -16.35 -24.09 -3.70
CA VAL A 449 -17.48 -23.22 -4.05
C VAL A 449 -18.52 -24.08 -4.76
N ILE A 450 -19.69 -24.23 -4.15
CA ILE A 450 -20.75 -25.09 -4.66
C ILE A 450 -22.01 -24.29 -5.01
N GLY A 451 -22.96 -24.94 -5.67
CA GLY A 451 -24.29 -24.37 -5.92
C GLY A 451 -25.12 -24.23 -4.64
N ARG A 452 -26.44 -24.10 -4.81
CA ARG A 452 -27.35 -24.08 -3.66
C ARG A 452 -27.53 -25.48 -3.10
N VAL A 453 -27.48 -25.57 -1.77
CA VAL A 453 -27.80 -26.78 -1.01
C VAL A 453 -29.18 -26.60 -0.38
N LEU A 454 -30.09 -27.55 -0.62
CA LEU A 454 -31.39 -27.67 0.05
C LEU A 454 -31.55 -29.14 0.49
N ASP A 455 -31.85 -29.38 1.77
CA ASP A 455 -32.07 -30.71 2.36
C ASP A 455 -30.99 -31.75 2.00
N GLY A 456 -29.71 -31.35 2.10
CA GLY A 456 -28.57 -32.22 1.80
C GLY A 456 -28.31 -32.49 0.31
N LYS A 457 -29.17 -32.00 -0.60
CA LYS A 457 -28.99 -32.13 -2.05
C LYS A 457 -28.50 -30.83 -2.68
N THR A 458 -27.59 -30.95 -3.66
CA THR A 458 -27.06 -29.82 -4.43
C THR A 458 -27.88 -29.62 -5.70
N TYR A 459 -28.42 -28.42 -5.89
CA TYR A 459 -29.16 -28.04 -7.09
C TYR A 459 -28.32 -27.14 -7.99
N ASN A 460 -28.42 -27.35 -9.31
CA ASN A 460 -27.93 -26.36 -10.27
C ASN A 460 -29.06 -25.42 -10.68
N THR A 461 -28.68 -24.38 -11.40
CA THR A 461 -29.62 -23.42 -11.97
C THR A 461 -29.54 -23.48 -13.49
N VAL A 462 -30.68 -23.35 -14.14
CA VAL A 462 -30.79 -23.19 -15.60
C VAL A 462 -31.43 -21.84 -15.89
N THR A 463 -30.88 -21.11 -16.85
CA THR A 463 -31.42 -19.81 -17.26
C THR A 463 -32.43 -20.02 -18.38
N SER A 464 -33.61 -19.43 -18.25
CA SER A 464 -34.61 -19.44 -19.31
C SER A 464 -34.05 -18.75 -20.56
N PRO A 465 -34.08 -19.40 -21.74
CA PRO A 465 -33.76 -18.75 -23.00
C PRO A 465 -34.84 -17.75 -23.44
N THR A 466 -36.05 -17.80 -22.84
CA THR A 466 -37.20 -16.97 -23.23
C THR A 466 -37.29 -15.71 -22.39
N THR A 467 -37.23 -15.83 -21.06
CA THR A 467 -37.47 -14.72 -20.12
C THR A 467 -36.17 -14.23 -19.46
N GLY A 468 -35.12 -15.06 -19.46
CA GLY A 468 -33.88 -14.85 -18.71
C GLY A 468 -34.01 -15.11 -17.20
N ARG A 469 -35.18 -15.55 -16.71
CA ARG A 469 -35.37 -15.96 -15.30
C ARG A 469 -34.52 -17.20 -14.99
N ILE A 470 -34.20 -17.38 -13.72
CA ILE A 470 -33.38 -18.50 -13.26
C ILE A 470 -34.30 -19.57 -12.70
N TRP A 471 -34.07 -20.82 -13.06
CA TRP A 471 -34.85 -21.96 -12.58
C TRP A 471 -33.94 -22.98 -11.90
N LEU A 472 -34.45 -23.76 -10.94
CA LEU A 472 -33.73 -24.94 -10.48
C LEU A 472 -33.70 -26.01 -11.58
N ASP A 473 -32.55 -26.67 -11.73
CA ASP A 473 -32.29 -27.64 -12.80
C ASP A 473 -33.15 -28.92 -12.72
N ARG A 474 -33.71 -29.22 -11.55
CA ARG A 474 -34.58 -30.40 -11.27
C ARG A 474 -35.69 -30.05 -10.27
N ASN A 475 -36.67 -30.95 -10.13
CA ASN A 475 -37.73 -30.83 -9.11
C ASN A 475 -37.11 -30.89 -7.72
N LEU A 476 -37.71 -30.23 -6.73
CA LEU A 476 -37.29 -30.40 -5.34
C LEU A 476 -37.39 -31.87 -4.93
N GLY A 477 -36.38 -32.37 -4.23
CA GLY A 477 -36.25 -33.78 -3.84
C GLY A 477 -35.60 -34.68 -4.89
N ALA A 478 -35.43 -34.25 -6.14
CA ALA A 478 -34.91 -35.12 -7.21
C ALA A 478 -33.40 -35.38 -7.10
N ASP A 479 -32.97 -36.61 -7.38
CA ASP A 479 -31.55 -37.01 -7.31
C ASP A 479 -30.75 -36.51 -8.52
N LYS A 480 -31.40 -36.37 -9.68
CA LYS A 480 -30.76 -35.93 -10.93
C LYS A 480 -31.67 -35.08 -11.81
N VAL A 481 -31.07 -34.33 -12.73
CA VAL A 481 -31.79 -33.68 -13.84
C VAL A 481 -32.37 -34.75 -14.75
N CYS A 482 -33.59 -34.57 -15.24
CA CYS A 482 -34.21 -35.56 -16.09
C CYS A 482 -33.49 -35.69 -17.44
N GLY A 483 -33.04 -36.91 -17.74
CA GLY A 483 -32.65 -37.33 -19.10
C GLY A 483 -33.83 -37.86 -19.92
N ASN A 484 -34.84 -38.41 -19.23
CA ASN A 484 -36.09 -38.92 -19.75
C ASN A 484 -37.26 -38.48 -18.84
N ALA A 485 -38.43 -38.20 -19.41
CA ALA A 485 -39.62 -37.76 -18.69
C ALA A 485 -40.16 -38.80 -17.68
N THR A 486 -39.85 -40.08 -17.89
CA THR A 486 -40.37 -41.20 -17.08
C THR A 486 -39.35 -41.76 -16.07
N ASP A 487 -38.20 -41.10 -15.88
CA ASP A 487 -37.13 -41.56 -14.97
C ASP A 487 -37.46 -41.26 -13.49
N PRO A 488 -37.67 -42.28 -12.63
CA PRO A 488 -38.08 -42.06 -11.25
C PRO A 488 -37.09 -41.24 -10.42
N LEU A 489 -35.79 -41.30 -10.72
CA LEU A 489 -34.75 -40.57 -9.98
C LEU A 489 -34.81 -39.06 -10.19
N CYS A 490 -35.57 -38.59 -11.19
CA CYS A 490 -35.68 -37.17 -11.49
C CYS A 490 -37.06 -36.58 -11.10
N PHE A 491 -37.99 -37.39 -10.58
CA PHE A 491 -39.36 -36.96 -10.29
C PHE A 491 -39.46 -35.95 -9.14
N GLY A 492 -38.60 -36.06 -8.14
CA GLY A 492 -38.63 -35.21 -6.94
C GLY A 492 -39.83 -35.46 -6.02
N ASP A 493 -39.93 -34.74 -4.92
CA ASP A 493 -40.89 -34.96 -3.84
C ASP A 493 -42.30 -34.41 -4.14
N LEU A 494 -43.29 -34.83 -3.34
CA LEU A 494 -44.71 -34.55 -3.52
C LEU A 494 -45.31 -33.84 -2.30
N TYR A 495 -45.46 -32.52 -2.38
CA TYR A 495 -45.80 -31.65 -1.25
C TYR A 495 -47.31 -31.40 -1.14
N GLN A 496 -47.85 -31.44 0.08
CA GLN A 496 -49.21 -30.97 0.37
C GLN A 496 -49.24 -29.43 0.43
N PHE A 497 -50.31 -28.82 -0.07
CA PHE A 497 -50.37 -27.36 -0.26
C PHE A 497 -50.35 -26.58 1.06
N GLY A 498 -49.48 -25.57 1.15
CA GLY A 498 -49.36 -24.73 2.34
C GLY A 498 -48.74 -25.42 3.56
N ARG A 499 -48.08 -26.57 3.37
CA ARG A 499 -47.31 -27.27 4.40
C ARG A 499 -45.80 -27.17 4.13
N SER A 500 -45.01 -27.05 5.19
CA SER A 500 -43.55 -27.06 5.09
C SER A 500 -43.01 -28.48 4.88
N ALA A 501 -41.77 -28.59 4.39
CA ALA A 501 -41.07 -29.87 4.30
C ALA A 501 -40.77 -30.40 5.72
N ASP A 502 -41.39 -31.51 6.10
CA ASP A 502 -41.26 -32.15 7.42
C ASP A 502 -41.11 -33.68 7.31
N GLY A 503 -40.88 -34.18 6.09
CA GLY A 503 -40.77 -35.60 5.76
C GLY A 503 -42.01 -36.15 5.04
N HIS A 504 -43.17 -35.49 5.13
CA HIS A 504 -44.39 -35.95 4.44
C HIS A 504 -44.25 -36.00 2.90
N GLN A 505 -43.41 -35.12 2.35
CA GLN A 505 -43.26 -34.93 0.92
C GLN A 505 -42.52 -36.10 0.23
N GLU A 506 -41.72 -36.84 1.01
CA GLU A 506 -40.85 -37.88 0.47
C GLU A 506 -41.67 -38.97 -0.21
N ARG A 507 -41.25 -39.39 -1.41
CA ARG A 507 -41.98 -40.44 -2.16
C ARG A 507 -42.02 -41.78 -1.44
N SER A 508 -40.95 -42.11 -0.73
CA SER A 508 -40.83 -43.32 0.09
C SER A 508 -41.75 -43.32 1.31
N ASN A 509 -42.25 -42.15 1.72
CA ASN A 509 -43.10 -42.05 2.87
C ASN A 509 -44.52 -42.57 2.57
N GLY A 510 -44.94 -43.56 3.35
CA GLY A 510 -46.27 -44.16 3.37
C GLY A 510 -47.04 -43.96 4.68
N ASN A 511 -46.52 -43.14 5.61
CA ASN A 511 -47.12 -42.89 6.92
C ASN A 511 -48.38 -42.04 6.81
N MET A 512 -49.51 -42.64 6.44
CA MET A 512 -50.76 -41.92 6.18
C MET A 512 -51.75 -41.99 7.36
N THR A 513 -52.58 -40.95 7.46
CA THR A 513 -53.81 -40.93 8.28
C THR A 513 -54.99 -40.43 7.46
N LEU A 514 -56.19 -40.96 7.75
CA LEU A 514 -57.47 -40.51 7.16
C LEU A 514 -58.08 -39.31 7.91
N HIS A 515 -57.47 -38.89 9.01
CA HIS A 515 -57.91 -37.76 9.81
C HIS A 515 -57.07 -36.52 9.54
N ARG A 516 -57.72 -35.39 9.26
CA ARG A 516 -57.07 -34.08 9.14
C ARG A 516 -56.34 -33.70 10.43
N THR A 517 -55.23 -32.98 10.29
CA THR A 517 -54.59 -32.35 11.44
C THR A 517 -55.38 -31.13 11.91
N ARG A 518 -55.25 -30.81 13.21
CA ARG A 518 -55.84 -29.61 13.84
C ARG A 518 -54.84 -28.45 13.95
N THR A 519 -53.68 -28.55 13.29
CA THR A 519 -52.65 -27.49 13.21
C THR A 519 -52.21 -27.29 11.76
N ILE A 520 -51.66 -26.11 11.46
CA ILE A 520 -51.03 -25.81 10.16
C ILE A 520 -49.52 -26.12 10.14
N ASN A 521 -48.91 -26.41 11.30
CA ASN A 521 -47.50 -26.82 11.41
C ASN A 521 -47.42 -28.16 12.19
N PRO A 522 -47.89 -29.28 11.63
CA PRO A 522 -47.69 -30.59 12.25
C PRO A 522 -46.19 -30.89 12.34
N SER A 523 -45.70 -31.35 13.49
CA SER A 523 -44.29 -31.72 13.71
C SER A 523 -44.04 -33.20 13.44
N ASN A 524 -44.68 -33.77 12.42
CA ASN A 524 -44.59 -35.18 12.06
C ASN A 524 -44.59 -35.31 10.53
N ASP A 525 -44.16 -36.47 10.04
CA ASP A 525 -44.08 -36.80 8.62
C ASP A 525 -45.40 -37.38 8.07
N LYS A 526 -46.51 -37.33 8.82
CA LYS A 526 -47.75 -38.01 8.40
C LYS A 526 -48.34 -37.37 7.16
N ILE A 527 -48.76 -38.18 6.21
CA ILE A 527 -49.55 -37.78 5.05
C ILE A 527 -51.02 -37.73 5.48
N TYR A 528 -51.64 -36.57 5.35
CA TYR A 528 -53.02 -36.36 5.75
C TYR A 528 -53.94 -36.53 4.53
N GLY A 529 -54.41 -37.76 4.32
CA GLY A 529 -55.48 -38.11 3.37
C GLY A 529 -56.86 -37.96 4.04
N ILE A 530 -57.95 -37.97 3.27
CA ILE A 530 -59.29 -37.71 3.81
C ILE A 530 -60.32 -38.74 3.32
N SER A 531 -61.31 -39.07 4.15
CA SER A 531 -62.60 -39.67 3.75
C SER A 531 -63.35 -38.76 2.78
N LEU A 532 -64.18 -39.33 1.90
CA LEU A 532 -64.82 -38.72 0.71
C LEU A 532 -65.51 -37.35 0.88
N SER A 533 -65.67 -36.85 2.11
CA SER A 533 -66.40 -35.62 2.45
C SER A 533 -65.54 -34.39 2.81
N ALA A 534 -64.22 -34.52 2.99
CA ALA A 534 -63.35 -33.37 3.27
C ALA A 534 -62.22 -33.23 2.23
N TYR A 535 -61.80 -31.98 1.99
CA TYR A 535 -61.01 -31.59 0.80
C TYR A 535 -59.71 -30.82 1.11
N ASP A 536 -59.35 -30.69 2.38
CA ASP A 536 -58.12 -30.03 2.86
C ASP A 536 -57.46 -30.86 3.95
N TRP A 537 -56.15 -30.94 4.00
CA TRP A 537 -55.41 -31.80 4.92
C TRP A 537 -55.46 -31.33 6.39
N THR A 538 -55.86 -30.07 6.62
CA THR A 538 -56.01 -29.48 7.97
C THR A 538 -57.42 -28.95 8.20
N SER A 539 -57.89 -29.02 9.44
CA SER A 539 -59.10 -28.34 9.90
C SER A 539 -58.82 -26.97 10.53
N ALA A 540 -57.54 -26.64 10.77
CA ALA A 540 -57.15 -25.39 11.44
C ALA A 540 -57.30 -24.15 10.55
N ASP A 541 -57.35 -24.34 9.23
CA ASP A 541 -57.32 -23.26 8.25
C ASP A 541 -58.12 -23.65 7.00
N THR A 542 -59.38 -24.07 7.19
CA THR A 542 -60.26 -24.55 6.11
C THR A 542 -60.60 -23.49 5.06
N LYS A 543 -60.34 -22.20 5.36
CA LYS A 543 -60.49 -21.07 4.43
C LYS A 543 -59.15 -20.63 3.80
N GLY A 544 -58.01 -21.07 4.35
CA GLY A 544 -56.67 -20.82 3.79
C GLY A 544 -56.07 -19.46 4.12
N ASN A 545 -56.75 -18.68 4.98
CA ASN A 545 -56.35 -17.32 5.32
C ASN A 545 -54.98 -17.27 5.99
N ILE A 546 -54.60 -18.32 6.72
CA ILE A 546 -53.34 -18.37 7.47
C ILE A 546 -52.19 -18.84 6.58
N ARG A 547 -52.45 -19.76 5.64
CA ARG A 547 -51.43 -20.29 4.72
C ARG A 547 -51.22 -19.41 3.47
N SER A 548 -52.06 -18.40 3.25
CA SER A 548 -52.03 -17.46 2.11
C SER A 548 -50.68 -16.77 1.86
N ASN A 549 -49.85 -16.59 2.89
CA ASN A 549 -48.54 -15.94 2.80
C ASN A 549 -47.35 -16.91 2.95
N LYS A 550 -47.61 -18.22 3.13
CA LYS A 550 -46.57 -19.24 3.37
C LYS A 550 -46.20 -20.04 2.11
N PHE A 551 -46.66 -19.64 0.94
CA PHE A 551 -46.45 -20.40 -0.30
C PHE A 551 -44.99 -20.48 -0.74
N ASP A 552 -44.17 -19.48 -0.39
CA ASP A 552 -42.78 -19.35 -0.80
C ASP A 552 -41.78 -20.11 0.09
N SER A 553 -42.21 -20.67 1.22
CA SER A 553 -41.27 -21.27 2.19
C SER A 553 -40.71 -22.64 1.80
N ILE A 554 -41.18 -23.24 0.70
CA ILE A 554 -40.69 -24.56 0.21
C ILE A 554 -39.46 -24.39 -0.70
N CYS A 555 -39.36 -23.26 -1.40
CA CYS A 555 -38.23 -22.99 -2.28
C CYS A 555 -37.07 -22.33 -1.51
N PRO A 556 -35.81 -22.57 -1.91
CA PRO A 556 -34.65 -21.97 -1.24
C PRO A 556 -34.66 -20.45 -1.40
N VAL A 557 -34.31 -19.70 -0.34
CA VAL A 557 -34.25 -18.22 -0.26
C VAL A 557 -33.87 -17.55 -1.58
N GLY A 558 -34.75 -16.77 -2.21
CA GLY A 558 -34.49 -16.14 -3.53
C GLY A 558 -34.97 -16.96 -4.73
N PHE A 559 -35.64 -18.07 -4.47
CA PHE A 559 -36.52 -18.76 -5.40
C PHE A 559 -37.91 -18.90 -4.77
N SER A 560 -38.93 -18.94 -5.60
CA SER A 560 -40.34 -19.10 -5.24
C SER A 560 -40.97 -20.24 -6.03
N VAL A 561 -42.18 -20.65 -5.62
CA VAL A 561 -43.01 -21.53 -6.43
C VAL A 561 -43.58 -20.69 -7.59
N PRO A 562 -43.44 -21.12 -8.85
CA PRO A 562 -43.78 -20.28 -10.00
C PRO A 562 -45.27 -19.98 -10.08
N THR A 563 -45.59 -18.80 -10.60
CA THR A 563 -46.98 -18.41 -10.89
C THR A 563 -47.47 -19.02 -12.20
N MET A 564 -48.78 -18.96 -12.42
CA MET A 564 -49.37 -19.34 -13.71
C MET A 564 -48.84 -18.48 -14.86
N GLN A 565 -48.74 -17.16 -14.67
CA GLN A 565 -48.19 -16.26 -15.69
C GLN A 565 -46.73 -16.56 -15.98
N GLU A 566 -45.91 -16.89 -14.98
CA GLU A 566 -44.51 -17.26 -15.20
C GLU A 566 -44.38 -18.52 -16.07
N PHE A 567 -45.19 -19.55 -15.83
CA PHE A 567 -45.21 -20.73 -16.71
C PHE A 567 -45.66 -20.41 -18.14
N LYS A 568 -46.59 -19.46 -18.32
CA LYS A 568 -47.03 -18.97 -19.63
C LYS A 568 -45.94 -18.17 -20.34
N ASP A 569 -45.26 -17.26 -19.63
CA ASP A 569 -44.15 -16.46 -20.14
C ASP A 569 -43.00 -17.35 -20.63
N GLU A 570 -42.75 -18.47 -19.94
CA GLU A 570 -41.74 -19.46 -20.32
C GLU A 570 -42.11 -20.30 -21.54
N LYS A 571 -43.34 -20.16 -22.06
CA LYS A 571 -43.85 -20.92 -23.21
C LYS A 571 -43.81 -22.44 -22.98
N ILE A 572 -44.02 -22.88 -21.73
CA ILE A 572 -44.11 -24.32 -21.42
C ILE A 572 -45.37 -24.89 -22.11
N GLY A 573 -45.20 -25.89 -22.98
CA GLY A 573 -46.31 -26.56 -23.70
C GLY A 573 -46.48 -26.22 -25.18
N LEU A 574 -45.56 -25.47 -25.81
CA LEU A 574 -45.58 -25.18 -27.26
C LEU A 574 -44.67 -26.11 -28.12
N LYS A 575 -44.01 -27.09 -27.48
CA LYS A 575 -43.35 -28.29 -28.03
C LYS A 575 -43.52 -29.42 -27.01
N THR A 576 -43.34 -30.69 -27.38
CA THR A 576 -43.44 -31.86 -26.46
C THR A 576 -42.86 -31.50 -25.09
N THR A 577 -43.67 -31.55 -24.03
CA THR A 577 -43.45 -30.85 -22.74
C THR A 577 -42.10 -31.16 -22.10
N PHE A 578 -41.53 -32.33 -22.39
CA PHE A 578 -40.20 -32.75 -21.94
C PHE A 578 -39.03 -32.08 -22.69
N ASN A 579 -39.17 -31.80 -23.99
CA ASN A 579 -38.12 -31.19 -24.82
C ASN A 579 -38.03 -29.66 -24.65
N ASN A 580 -38.33 -29.17 -23.45
CA ASN A 580 -38.13 -27.78 -23.06
C ASN A 580 -36.91 -27.65 -22.14
N PHE A 581 -36.38 -26.43 -21.95
CA PHE A 581 -35.19 -26.15 -21.16
C PHE A 581 -35.29 -26.63 -19.70
N LEU A 582 -36.52 -26.77 -19.17
CA LEU A 582 -36.78 -27.27 -17.82
C LEU A 582 -36.79 -28.81 -17.69
N LYS A 583 -36.95 -29.55 -18.80
CA LYS A 583 -37.06 -31.01 -18.83
C LYS A 583 -37.99 -31.57 -17.75
N LEU A 584 -39.24 -31.09 -17.70
CA LEU A 584 -40.20 -31.44 -16.65
C LEU A 584 -40.60 -32.92 -16.74
N PRO A 585 -40.42 -33.73 -15.68
CA PRO A 585 -40.85 -35.14 -15.68
C PRO A 585 -42.35 -35.33 -15.54
N LEU A 586 -42.80 -36.53 -15.91
CA LEU A 586 -44.12 -37.09 -15.63
C LEU A 586 -44.14 -37.69 -14.21
N SER A 587 -43.96 -36.85 -13.21
CA SER A 587 -43.74 -37.23 -11.81
C SER A 587 -44.96 -37.82 -11.08
N GLY A 588 -46.14 -37.83 -11.69
CA GLY A 588 -47.40 -38.21 -11.04
C GLY A 588 -47.81 -37.25 -9.92
N ARG A 589 -48.75 -37.70 -9.10
CA ARG A 589 -49.22 -36.99 -7.89
C ARG A 589 -49.50 -37.97 -6.77
N ARG A 590 -49.57 -37.46 -5.54
CA ARG A 590 -50.11 -38.23 -4.41
C ARG A 590 -51.62 -38.07 -4.37
N ASP A 591 -52.32 -39.20 -4.34
CA ASP A 591 -53.78 -39.26 -4.24
C ASP A 591 -54.28 -38.67 -2.92
N ARG A 592 -55.43 -38.01 -2.98
CA ARG A 592 -56.00 -37.23 -1.87
C ARG A 592 -56.71 -38.06 -0.81
N VAL A 593 -57.16 -39.27 -1.17
CA VAL A 593 -57.92 -40.19 -0.30
C VAL A 593 -56.99 -41.25 0.24
N GLU A 594 -56.27 -41.92 -0.67
CA GLU A 594 -55.49 -43.11 -0.36
C GLU A 594 -54.00 -42.83 -0.15
N GLY A 595 -53.53 -41.59 -0.37
CA GLY A 595 -52.13 -41.20 -0.15
C GLY A 595 -51.11 -41.94 -1.03
N ARG A 596 -51.57 -42.81 -1.93
CA ARG A 596 -50.76 -43.54 -2.91
C ARG A 596 -50.32 -42.63 -4.06
N ILE A 597 -49.20 -42.94 -4.69
CA ILE A 597 -48.74 -42.21 -5.87
C ILE A 597 -49.48 -42.74 -7.09
N VAL A 598 -50.11 -41.85 -7.85
CA VAL A 598 -50.83 -42.17 -9.10
C VAL A 598 -50.22 -41.42 -10.27
N GLY A 599 -50.27 -42.02 -11.46
CA GLY A 599 -49.88 -41.36 -12.70
C GLY A 599 -48.38 -41.19 -12.93
N ALA A 600 -47.52 -41.73 -12.07
CA ALA A 600 -46.06 -41.66 -12.24
C ALA A 600 -45.63 -42.33 -13.55
N GLY A 601 -44.93 -41.59 -14.41
CA GLY A 601 -44.54 -42.00 -15.76
C GLY A 601 -45.58 -41.77 -16.86
N THR A 602 -46.80 -41.34 -16.51
CA THR A 602 -47.89 -41.10 -17.48
C THR A 602 -48.45 -39.69 -17.45
N GLU A 603 -48.48 -39.06 -16.28
CA GLU A 603 -49.02 -37.71 -16.05
C GLU A 603 -48.27 -37.00 -14.93
N THR A 604 -48.51 -35.72 -14.75
CA THR A 604 -47.97 -34.95 -13.63
C THR A 604 -48.81 -33.73 -13.33
N LEU A 605 -48.76 -33.28 -12.08
CA LEU A 605 -49.33 -32.03 -11.62
C LEU A 605 -48.25 -31.24 -10.85
N TYR A 606 -47.91 -30.05 -11.37
CA TYR A 606 -47.00 -29.12 -10.71
C TYR A 606 -47.76 -28.07 -9.94
N LYS A 607 -47.31 -27.79 -8.72
CA LYS A 607 -47.87 -26.71 -7.89
C LYS A 607 -47.53 -25.33 -8.46
N MET A 608 -48.52 -24.42 -8.47
CA MET A 608 -48.35 -23.01 -8.85
C MET A 608 -48.93 -22.05 -7.81
N THR A 609 -48.46 -20.80 -7.84
CA THR A 609 -49.04 -19.67 -7.10
C THR A 609 -49.97 -18.82 -7.98
N PRO A 610 -50.95 -18.09 -7.41
CA PRO A 610 -51.79 -17.15 -8.17
C PRO A 610 -51.02 -15.91 -8.65
N ASP A 611 -51.44 -15.29 -9.75
CA ASP A 611 -50.81 -14.07 -10.31
C ASP A 611 -51.19 -12.81 -9.49
N GLU A 612 -50.22 -11.93 -9.17
CA GLU A 612 -50.45 -10.74 -8.34
C GLU A 612 -51.21 -9.60 -9.04
N GLU A 613 -51.18 -9.50 -10.37
CA GLU A 613 -51.57 -8.28 -11.11
C GLU A 613 -53.09 -8.12 -11.35
N LEU A 614 -53.90 -9.17 -11.18
CA LEU A 614 -55.36 -9.09 -11.42
C LEU A 614 -56.18 -8.54 -10.23
N VAL A 615 -55.58 -8.44 -9.03
CA VAL A 615 -56.31 -7.98 -7.83
C VAL A 615 -56.45 -6.46 -7.75
N SER A 616 -55.58 -5.72 -8.43
CA SER A 616 -55.66 -4.25 -8.47
C SER A 616 -56.79 -3.73 -9.38
N SER A 617 -57.23 -4.48 -10.40
CA SER A 617 -58.24 -4.02 -11.35
C SER A 617 -59.68 -4.31 -10.92
N LEU A 618 -59.89 -5.21 -9.95
CA LEU A 618 -61.21 -5.64 -9.47
C LEU A 618 -61.76 -4.78 -8.30
N LEU A 619 -61.01 -3.77 -7.83
CA LEU A 619 -61.39 -2.90 -6.71
C LEU A 619 -61.86 -1.50 -7.12
N LYS A 620 -62.11 -1.23 -8.42
CA LYS A 620 -62.69 0.06 -8.86
C LYS A 620 -64.22 -0.01 -8.85
N PRO A 621 -64.93 0.86 -8.10
CA PRO A 621 -66.39 0.92 -8.15
C PRO A 621 -66.86 1.41 -9.54
N GLY A 622 -67.78 0.70 -10.20
CA GLY A 622 -68.60 1.27 -11.28
C GLY A 622 -68.60 0.61 -12.67
N THR A 623 -68.06 -0.59 -12.89
CA THR A 623 -68.19 -1.29 -14.19
C THR A 623 -69.38 -2.26 -14.24
N PRO A 624 -70.22 -2.28 -15.31
CA PRO A 624 -71.38 -3.18 -15.43
C PRO A 624 -70.99 -4.63 -15.75
N PRO A 625 -71.88 -5.62 -15.51
CA PRO A 625 -71.56 -7.03 -15.63
C PRO A 625 -71.50 -7.46 -17.09
N MET A 626 -70.34 -7.93 -17.53
CA MET A 626 -70.18 -8.55 -18.85
C MET A 626 -70.10 -10.07 -18.68
N HIS A 627 -71.02 -10.76 -19.36
CA HIS A 627 -71.12 -12.22 -19.40
C HIS A 627 -69.87 -12.86 -20.03
N SER A 628 -69.42 -13.95 -19.38
CA SER A 628 -68.59 -15.06 -19.88
C SER A 628 -67.15 -14.80 -20.35
N ILE A 629 -66.17 -14.88 -19.42
CA ILE A 629 -64.85 -15.55 -19.59
C ILE A 629 -64.39 -16.07 -18.20
N PRO A 630 -63.92 -17.34 -18.06
CA PRO A 630 -63.57 -17.92 -16.75
C PRO A 630 -62.17 -17.46 -16.29
N ALA A 631 -62.11 -16.59 -15.28
CA ALA A 631 -60.87 -16.12 -14.67
C ALA A 631 -60.55 -16.90 -13.38
N SER A 632 -59.80 -17.98 -13.52
CA SER A 632 -59.16 -18.69 -12.42
C SER A 632 -58.09 -17.81 -11.77
N GLY A 633 -58.23 -17.55 -10.46
CA GLY A 633 -57.08 -17.17 -9.62
C GLY A 633 -57.21 -15.94 -8.75
N ARG A 634 -58.32 -15.78 -8.00
CA ARG A 634 -58.39 -15.35 -6.58
C ARG A 634 -59.86 -15.15 -6.20
N TYR A 635 -60.37 -15.89 -5.22
CA TYR A 635 -61.61 -15.52 -4.53
C TYR A 635 -61.34 -15.50 -3.04
N TRP A 636 -61.46 -14.32 -2.44
CA TRP A 636 -62.32 -14.08 -1.28
C TRP A 636 -62.68 -12.58 -1.25
N THR A 637 -63.94 -12.24 -1.52
CA THR A 637 -64.57 -11.03 -0.98
C THR A 637 -65.94 -11.43 -0.41
N GLY A 638 -66.32 -10.78 0.69
CA GLY A 638 -67.34 -11.23 1.65
C GLY A 638 -68.81 -11.16 1.24
N ASP A 639 -69.17 -10.95 -0.03
CA ASP A 639 -70.57 -10.75 -0.44
C ASP A 639 -71.14 -11.79 -1.44
N LEU A 640 -70.44 -12.91 -1.66
CA LEU A 640 -70.97 -14.07 -2.40
C LEU A 640 -71.36 -15.22 -1.45
N VAL A 641 -72.25 -14.92 -0.51
CA VAL A 641 -72.98 -15.93 0.28
C VAL A 641 -74.28 -16.37 -0.40
N ASP A 642 -74.71 -15.78 -1.52
CA ASP A 642 -76.01 -16.11 -2.13
C ASP A 642 -76.01 -16.94 -3.42
N ASP A 643 -74.86 -17.41 -3.93
CA ASP A 643 -74.88 -18.41 -5.02
C ASP A 643 -73.76 -19.45 -4.88
N CYS A 644 -73.94 -20.35 -3.91
CA CYS A 644 -73.36 -21.68 -4.01
C CYS A 644 -73.99 -22.35 -5.23
N LYS A 645 -73.26 -22.56 -6.33
CA LYS A 645 -73.63 -23.64 -7.26
C LYS A 645 -73.03 -24.96 -6.76
N PRO A 646 -73.82 -25.83 -6.09
CA PRO A 646 -73.43 -27.21 -5.89
C PRO A 646 -73.38 -27.90 -7.27
N GLU A 647 -72.29 -28.60 -7.58
CA GLU A 647 -72.34 -29.59 -8.65
C GLU A 647 -73.23 -30.76 -8.20
N LEU A 648 -74.51 -30.72 -8.58
CA LEU A 648 -75.43 -31.86 -8.48
C LEU A 648 -75.09 -32.86 -9.59
N LYS A 649 -74.70 -34.09 -9.25
CA LYS A 649 -74.83 -35.24 -10.16
C LYS A 649 -75.81 -36.25 -9.56
N VAL A 650 -76.98 -36.35 -10.19
CA VAL A 650 -77.98 -37.39 -9.93
C VAL A 650 -77.50 -38.69 -10.59
N VAL A 651 -77.41 -39.77 -9.82
CA VAL A 651 -77.39 -41.14 -10.36
C VAL A 651 -78.74 -41.76 -10.00
N ALA A 652 -79.50 -42.15 -11.01
CA ALA A 652 -80.78 -42.82 -10.83
C ALA A 652 -80.58 -44.33 -10.65
N SER A 653 -81.33 -44.96 -9.73
CA SER A 653 -81.92 -46.29 -9.98
C SER A 653 -83.08 -46.62 -9.03
N SER A 654 -84.23 -46.86 -9.66
CA SER A 654 -85.39 -47.72 -9.35
C SER A 654 -86.06 -47.78 -7.96
N SER A 655 -87.39 -47.64 -8.06
CA SER A 655 -88.48 -48.10 -7.21
C SER A 655 -88.15 -49.28 -6.28
N TRP A 656 -87.99 -49.02 -5.00
CA TRP A 656 -88.87 -49.43 -3.90
C TRP A 656 -88.18 -49.04 -2.58
N GLY A 657 -88.56 -47.89 -2.05
CA GLY A 657 -88.45 -47.40 -0.67
C GLY A 657 -87.18 -47.68 0.15
N ILE A 658 -86.50 -46.61 0.61
CA ILE A 658 -86.27 -46.32 2.04
C ILE A 658 -85.65 -44.90 2.21
N THR A 659 -86.20 -44.23 3.23
CA THR A 659 -85.89 -43.01 4.01
C THR A 659 -84.64 -42.16 3.68
N VAL A 660 -84.88 -40.85 3.61
CA VAL A 660 -83.88 -39.77 3.54
C VAL A 660 -83.22 -39.57 4.92
N GLU A 661 -81.91 -39.80 5.01
CA GLU A 661 -81.03 -39.09 5.95
C GLU A 661 -80.29 -37.98 5.19
N GLY A 662 -80.29 -36.78 5.78
CA GLY A 662 -79.93 -35.52 5.13
C GLY A 662 -78.49 -35.46 4.59
N LEU A 663 -78.38 -35.03 3.34
CA LEU A 663 -77.15 -34.58 2.71
C LEU A 663 -76.68 -33.26 3.32
N GLY A 664 -75.58 -33.28 4.08
CA GLY A 664 -74.87 -32.07 4.47
C GLY A 664 -74.02 -31.54 3.30
N THR A 665 -74.37 -30.36 2.79
CA THR A 665 -73.56 -29.58 1.83
C THR A 665 -72.41 -28.88 2.57
N VAL A 666 -71.17 -29.05 2.10
CA VAL A 666 -70.01 -28.25 2.55
C VAL A 666 -69.43 -27.51 1.33
N PRO A 667 -69.44 -26.17 1.31
CA PRO A 667 -68.77 -25.38 0.28
C PRO A 667 -67.27 -25.65 0.33
N ILE A 668 -66.66 -26.04 -0.79
CA ILE A 668 -65.21 -26.21 -0.84
C ILE A 668 -64.56 -24.85 -1.06
N ALA A 669 -64.15 -24.25 0.05
CA ALA A 669 -63.56 -22.93 0.15
C ALA A 669 -62.17 -22.78 -0.54
N LEU A 670 -61.44 -23.87 -0.79
CA LEU A 670 -60.06 -23.81 -1.31
C LEU A 670 -59.84 -24.68 -2.55
N ARG A 671 -59.34 -24.06 -3.61
CA ARG A 671 -58.78 -24.68 -4.82
C ARG A 671 -57.37 -24.14 -5.05
N ILE A 672 -56.46 -24.98 -5.53
CA ILE A 672 -55.07 -24.63 -5.85
C ILE A 672 -54.87 -24.70 -7.35
N ASN A 673 -53.98 -23.88 -7.92
CA ASN A 673 -53.67 -23.96 -9.34
C ASN A 673 -52.54 -24.97 -9.57
N SER A 674 -52.71 -25.83 -10.58
CA SER A 674 -51.67 -26.77 -11.00
C SER A 674 -51.45 -26.76 -12.52
N LEU A 675 -50.21 -27.03 -12.91
CA LEU A 675 -49.84 -27.27 -14.30
C LEU A 675 -49.92 -28.76 -14.55
N SER A 676 -50.73 -29.18 -15.53
CA SER A 676 -51.02 -30.57 -15.84
C SER A 676 -50.62 -30.92 -17.27
N PHE A 677 -50.03 -32.08 -17.45
CA PHE A 677 -49.78 -32.66 -18.77
C PHE A 677 -49.61 -34.17 -18.68
N THR A 678 -49.88 -34.86 -19.80
CA THR A 678 -49.81 -36.31 -19.90
C THR A 678 -48.91 -36.72 -21.06
N ASN A 679 -48.43 -37.96 -21.05
CA ASN A 679 -47.72 -38.55 -22.18
C ASN A 679 -48.58 -38.71 -23.44
N ALA A 680 -49.91 -38.67 -23.30
CA ALA A 680 -50.87 -38.86 -24.38
C ALA A 680 -51.30 -37.55 -25.07
N LYS A 681 -51.00 -36.39 -24.47
CA LYS A 681 -51.35 -35.07 -24.99
C LYS A 681 -50.10 -34.21 -25.08
N ASP A 682 -49.75 -33.76 -26.27
CA ASP A 682 -48.65 -32.80 -26.52
C ASP A 682 -48.96 -31.36 -26.03
N SER A 683 -49.94 -31.21 -25.13
CA SER A 683 -50.45 -29.94 -24.65
C SER A 683 -50.49 -29.88 -23.13
N VAL A 684 -50.23 -28.70 -22.57
CA VAL A 684 -50.31 -28.43 -21.13
C VAL A 684 -51.66 -27.79 -20.78
N SER A 685 -52.28 -28.23 -19.69
CA SER A 685 -53.49 -27.65 -19.10
C SER A 685 -53.18 -26.98 -17.76
N PHE A 686 -53.98 -25.97 -17.41
CA PHE A 686 -53.98 -25.36 -16.09
C PHE A 686 -55.24 -25.83 -15.36
N GLU A 687 -55.07 -26.49 -14.22
CA GLU A 687 -56.14 -27.16 -13.49
C GLU A 687 -56.33 -26.55 -12.09
N GLN A 688 -57.55 -26.72 -11.55
CA GLN A 688 -57.87 -26.39 -10.16
C GLN A 688 -57.93 -27.67 -9.33
N ASP A 689 -56.96 -27.82 -8.43
CA ASP A 689 -56.78 -28.98 -7.57
C ASP A 689 -57.17 -28.72 -6.13
N LEU A 690 -57.07 -29.78 -5.31
CA LEU A 690 -57.35 -29.73 -3.88
C LEU A 690 -56.06 -29.63 -3.05
N PRO A 691 -56.08 -28.87 -1.94
CA PRO A 691 -54.91 -28.67 -1.08
C PRO A 691 -54.26 -29.95 -0.53
N ASN A 692 -55.01 -31.04 -0.39
CA ASN A 692 -54.53 -32.30 0.17
C ASN A 692 -53.80 -33.20 -0.82
N HIS A 693 -53.83 -32.89 -2.12
CA HIS A 693 -52.97 -33.57 -3.10
C HIS A 693 -51.49 -33.29 -2.80
N GLY A 694 -50.65 -34.32 -2.99
CA GLY A 694 -49.20 -34.15 -3.00
C GLY A 694 -48.73 -33.84 -4.42
N LEU A 695 -48.22 -32.63 -4.64
CA LEU A 695 -47.84 -32.14 -5.97
C LEU A 695 -46.33 -31.90 -6.09
N SER A 696 -45.82 -32.00 -7.30
CA SER A 696 -44.40 -31.75 -7.58
C SER A 696 -44.11 -30.25 -7.59
N VAL A 697 -42.89 -29.86 -7.18
CA VAL A 697 -42.48 -28.45 -7.11
C VAL A 697 -41.19 -28.23 -7.90
N ARG A 698 -41.22 -27.21 -8.76
CA ARG A 698 -40.06 -26.69 -9.49
C ARG A 698 -39.93 -25.21 -9.18
N CYS A 699 -38.80 -24.76 -8.65
CA CYS A 699 -38.66 -23.37 -8.20
C CYS A 699 -38.06 -22.45 -9.27
N ILE A 700 -38.53 -21.20 -9.29
CA ILE A 700 -38.08 -20.09 -10.15
C ILE A 700 -37.47 -18.97 -9.31
N GLY A 701 -36.55 -18.19 -9.86
CA GLY A 701 -35.93 -17.03 -9.24
C GLY A 701 -35.78 -15.87 -10.22
N ASN A 702 -35.52 -14.69 -9.67
CA ASN A 702 -35.42 -13.44 -10.43
C ASN A 702 -34.25 -13.44 -11.43
N LYS A 703 -34.39 -12.62 -12.48
CA LYS A 703 -33.38 -12.42 -13.53
C LYS A 703 -32.03 -12.03 -12.91
N LEU A 704 -30.92 -12.66 -13.33
CA LEU A 704 -29.60 -12.11 -13.03
C LEU A 704 -29.53 -10.72 -13.67
N LYS A 705 -29.22 -9.68 -12.90
CA LYS A 705 -28.76 -8.43 -13.50
C LYS A 705 -27.51 -8.79 -14.31
N GLU A 706 -27.56 -8.60 -15.63
CA GLU A 706 -26.35 -8.74 -16.44
C GLU A 706 -25.28 -7.83 -15.83
N PRO A 707 -24.01 -8.29 -15.68
CA PRO A 707 -22.93 -7.35 -15.47
C PRO A 707 -22.97 -6.34 -16.62
N PRO A 708 -22.76 -5.03 -16.37
CA PRO A 708 -22.88 -4.02 -17.40
C PRO A 708 -22.04 -4.44 -18.61
N LYS A 709 -22.70 -4.56 -19.78
CA LYS A 709 -22.00 -4.79 -21.04
C LYS A 709 -20.95 -3.69 -21.17
N LYS A 710 -19.67 -4.07 -21.16
CA LYS A 710 -18.60 -3.14 -21.55
C LYS A 710 -19.00 -2.53 -22.89
N PRO A 711 -19.07 -1.20 -23.02
CA PRO A 711 -19.39 -0.59 -24.31
C PRO A 711 -18.36 -1.08 -25.33
N LYS A 712 -18.87 -1.61 -26.45
CA LYS A 712 -18.04 -1.80 -27.65
C LYS A 712 -17.60 -0.40 -28.08
N VAL A 713 -16.34 -0.08 -27.84
CA VAL A 713 -15.71 1.09 -28.45
C VAL A 713 -15.54 0.76 -29.92
N SER A 714 -16.37 1.34 -30.77
CA SER A 714 -16.14 1.42 -32.20
C SER A 714 -14.95 2.36 -32.42
N LEU A 715 -13.90 1.90 -33.09
CA LEU A 715 -12.86 2.78 -33.61
C LEU A 715 -13.50 3.75 -34.61
N GLY A 716 -13.47 5.04 -34.32
CA GLY A 716 -13.92 6.10 -35.21
C GLY A 716 -13.58 7.46 -34.62
N ASP A 717 -12.46 8.01 -35.11
CA ASP A 717 -12.06 9.42 -35.13
C ASP A 717 -12.00 10.22 -33.83
N PHE A 718 -10.81 10.23 -33.23
CA PHE A 718 -10.29 11.42 -32.54
C PHE A 718 -8.87 11.71 -33.00
N THR A 719 -8.74 12.66 -33.93
CA THR A 719 -7.50 13.39 -34.20
C THR A 719 -7.23 14.34 -33.04
N GLY A 720 -6.07 14.21 -32.38
CA GLY A 720 -5.61 15.22 -31.43
C GLY A 720 -4.52 14.75 -30.46
N LYS A 721 -3.27 14.85 -30.91
CA LYS A 721 -2.00 14.99 -30.15
C LYS A 721 -1.92 14.43 -28.71
N GLU A 722 -1.08 13.41 -28.54
CA GLU A 722 -0.38 13.12 -27.28
C GLU A 722 0.57 14.27 -26.88
N PRO A 723 0.89 14.40 -25.57
CA PRO A 723 2.21 13.89 -25.19
C PRO A 723 2.26 13.08 -23.87
N ALA A 724 3.00 11.98 -23.96
CA ALA A 724 3.96 11.37 -23.02
C ALA A 724 3.87 11.63 -21.49
N GLY A 725 3.71 10.52 -20.75
CA GLY A 725 4.61 10.15 -19.65
C GLY A 725 4.06 10.22 -18.20
N GLY A 726 4.02 9.08 -17.51
CA GLY A 726 4.10 9.03 -16.03
C GLY A 726 3.04 8.17 -15.32
N PHE A 727 3.49 7.06 -14.70
CA PHE A 727 2.70 6.12 -13.89
C PHE A 727 2.52 6.59 -12.42
N ILE A 728 1.28 6.39 -11.91
CA ILE A 728 0.82 6.02 -10.55
C ILE A 728 1.02 6.97 -9.35
N GLY A 729 -0.10 7.32 -8.71
CA GLY A 729 -0.24 7.69 -7.31
C GLY A 729 -1.72 7.78 -6.88
N ASN A 730 -2.09 7.10 -5.81
CA ASN A 730 -3.45 6.83 -5.31
C ASN A 730 -4.25 8.06 -4.81
N ASP A 731 -5.57 7.87 -4.83
CA ASP A 731 -6.61 8.29 -3.86
C ASP A 731 -6.70 9.77 -3.43
N ASP A 732 -7.75 10.45 -3.92
CA ASP A 732 -8.78 11.09 -3.08
C ASP A 732 -9.78 11.81 -4.01
N ILE A 733 -10.94 11.18 -4.27
CA ILE A 733 -12.05 11.84 -4.97
C ILE A 733 -12.94 12.51 -3.92
N TYR A 734 -12.87 13.83 -3.91
CA TYR A 734 -13.86 14.74 -3.35
C TYR A 734 -15.23 14.50 -4.02
N GLU A 735 -16.24 14.12 -3.26
CA GLU A 735 -17.65 14.25 -3.65
C GLU A 735 -18.05 15.73 -3.61
N ILE A 736 -18.27 16.32 -4.79
CA ILE A 736 -19.00 17.58 -4.94
C ILE A 736 -20.47 17.20 -5.14
N GLY A 737 -21.24 17.26 -4.05
CA GLY A 737 -22.71 17.17 -4.10
C GLY A 737 -23.32 18.52 -4.47
N ASN A 738 -24.20 18.53 -5.47
CA ASN A 738 -25.09 19.66 -5.75
C ASN A 738 -26.46 19.13 -6.19
N GLY A 739 -27.53 19.60 -5.54
CA GLY A 739 -28.86 19.68 -6.17
C GLY A 739 -30.01 18.97 -5.48
N ASN A 740 -30.55 19.61 -4.43
CA ASN A 740 -31.98 19.85 -4.15
C ASN A 740 -33.03 18.81 -4.59
N GLY A 741 -33.63 18.16 -3.59
CA GLY A 741 -34.93 17.50 -3.70
C GLY A 741 -35.66 17.51 -2.35
N ASN A 742 -36.74 18.29 -2.26
CA ASN A 742 -37.60 18.50 -1.09
C ASN A 742 -38.04 17.19 -0.41
N TYR A 743 -37.86 17.11 0.92
CA TYR A 743 -38.68 16.27 1.78
C TYR A 743 -39.25 17.11 2.92
N SER A 744 -40.58 17.22 2.88
CA SER A 744 -41.44 17.80 3.89
C SER A 744 -41.47 16.96 5.17
N GLU A 745 -41.61 17.69 6.27
CA GLU A 745 -41.70 17.34 7.68
C GLU A 745 -42.63 16.17 8.03
N LEU A 746 -42.30 15.44 9.11
CA LEU A 746 -43.10 15.29 10.35
C LEU A 746 -42.35 14.37 11.36
N PRO A 747 -42.67 14.41 12.68
CA PRO A 747 -41.67 14.70 13.72
C PRO A 747 -41.58 13.66 14.85
N GLY A 748 -40.58 13.85 15.71
CA GLY A 748 -40.65 13.47 17.14
C GLY A 748 -39.69 12.37 17.57
N TYR A 749 -38.63 12.72 18.30
CA TYR A 749 -38.62 12.68 19.77
C TYR A 749 -37.23 13.07 20.31
N ARG A 750 -37.26 14.16 21.10
CA ARG A 750 -36.40 14.57 22.22
C ARG A 750 -35.07 13.85 22.50
N THR A 751 -33.99 14.63 22.35
CA THR A 751 -33.03 15.04 23.39
C THR A 751 -32.82 14.13 24.61
N ASN A 752 -31.57 13.69 24.83
CA ASN A 752 -30.80 14.11 26.01
C ASN A 752 -29.30 13.77 25.96
N GLN A 753 -28.51 14.82 26.19
CA GLN A 753 -27.25 14.89 26.97
C GLN A 753 -26.06 13.98 26.64
N LEU A 754 -24.93 14.58 26.25
CA LEU A 754 -23.87 14.96 27.19
C LEU A 754 -22.79 15.84 26.51
N LYS A 755 -22.36 16.85 27.25
CA LYS A 755 -21.36 17.88 26.92
C LYS A 755 -19.94 17.34 26.94
N GLN A 756 -19.09 18.02 26.15
CA GLN A 756 -17.68 18.38 26.38
C GLN A 756 -16.67 17.26 26.66
N TYR A 757 -15.63 17.17 25.82
CA TYR A 757 -14.27 17.55 26.23
C TYR A 757 -13.37 17.80 25.00
N ASN A 758 -12.38 18.67 25.25
CA ASN A 758 -11.49 19.38 24.33
C ASN A 758 -10.47 18.54 23.54
N GLU A 759 -9.98 19.17 22.46
CA GLU A 759 -8.58 19.25 21.99
C GLU A 759 -7.76 17.95 21.90
N HIS A 760 -7.54 17.50 20.65
CA HIS A 760 -6.21 17.23 20.10
C HIS A 760 -6.22 17.28 18.57
#